data_AF-A0A1L9SI73-F1
#
_entry.id   AF-A0A1L9SI73-F1
#
_cell.length_a   1.000
_cell.length_b   1.000
_cell.length_c   1.000
_cell.angle_alpha   90.00
_cell.angle_beta   90.00
_cell.angle_gamma   90.00
#
_symmetry.space_group_name_H-M   'P 1'
#
loop_
_entity.id
_entity.type
_entity.pdbx_description
1 polymer ?
#
loop_
_entity_poly.entity_id
_entity_poly.type
_entity_poly.pdbx_seq_one_letter_code
_entity_poly.pdbx_strand_id
1 'polypeptide(L)'
;MGALDLAGVIGTWVATGLAFIALAGILTPFLIWRAAHTERNRAISAIGPNSFGFVTRGIPLWPGIRLGHKVRAPNLHKTRKFVDEEWKTFDAKRMPAFQEDIPESSASWTQFGAFLLAYGVTMEKTADVVVSESVAMLPVSRAFLFAFALVGRISDDTDRRRKIRTEGGARKWDRRGSSLINRSDIELGMLRVASHLGKSPKETIHGLTGSLLFFKPYRSPGDTPSSSWSAVFVAESLLKPLEIEPDQLPLAAMALLSIGFLPFHQECFINFLEPLEETAGIDSDDDADSVEVGRGYRRRLSIPKQQDGGHRRSQRTRRNSRGTRSRPPVRPKTWFQLERSRKPVVAYELLEIIVSEAEVLNYFPVPADSKYLALYEMKLDNQSRSQLYDIADQTYVPASAPWVRLSGGDSSADYFIRREDIQRIAASVLDLPWHPEGYLLPGISQDNGRGKVITLLCSLALRARPFVVRMKEGADMLDLNINEKKEFIEKTEFIIRKTASSPTRHALLQLLFRFDVFVATLEHENADVQQAIKILTLTNDEFANLVYHSARHLSSNASSLRVEYDTRSGILTIPGLFGTVQTFEIDVAVLKQSQLQLGSRGIISLKHSDVLKVALRAYLRSLVLSSCYDAEPLTSCFENVTSDVLYMS
;
A
#
# COMPACT_ATOMS: atom_id res chain seq x y z
N MET A 1 -30.09 -30.41 -88.08
CA MET A 1 -29.29 -30.65 -86.85
C MET A 1 -29.27 -29.48 -85.86
N GLY A 2 -29.55 -28.22 -86.24
CA GLY A 2 -29.39 -27.07 -85.31
C GLY A 2 -30.36 -26.93 -84.11
N ALA A 3 -31.46 -27.69 -84.04
CA ALA A 3 -32.42 -27.57 -82.93
C ALA A 3 -31.94 -28.21 -81.60
N LEU A 4 -31.09 -29.24 -81.69
CA LEU A 4 -30.53 -29.91 -80.51
C LEU A 4 -29.44 -29.06 -79.81
N ASP A 5 -28.62 -28.36 -80.58
CA ASP A 5 -27.63 -27.40 -80.04
C ASP A 5 -28.32 -26.27 -79.27
N LEU A 6 -29.38 -25.69 -79.84
CA LEU A 6 -30.09 -24.58 -79.20
C LEU A 6 -30.70 -25.00 -77.85
N ALA A 7 -31.28 -26.20 -77.77
CA ALA A 7 -31.83 -26.76 -76.54
C ALA A 7 -30.72 -27.02 -75.48
N GLY A 8 -29.56 -27.53 -75.91
CA GLY A 8 -28.39 -27.73 -75.03
C GLY A 8 -27.84 -26.43 -74.46
N VAL A 9 -27.73 -25.38 -75.29
CA VAL A 9 -27.28 -24.04 -74.86
C VAL A 9 -28.28 -23.43 -73.86
N ILE A 10 -29.58 -23.48 -74.15
CA ILE A 10 -30.63 -22.97 -73.23
C ILE A 10 -30.58 -23.73 -71.89
N GLY A 11 -30.51 -25.07 -71.91
CA GLY A 11 -30.40 -25.87 -70.70
C GLY A 11 -29.17 -25.55 -69.86
N THR A 12 -28.02 -25.29 -70.50
CA THR A 12 -26.77 -24.91 -69.83
C THR A 12 -26.88 -23.56 -69.14
N TRP A 13 -27.50 -22.55 -69.77
CA TRP A 13 -27.72 -21.23 -69.15
C TRP A 13 -28.72 -21.28 -68.01
N VAL A 14 -29.79 -22.08 -68.11
CA VAL A 14 -30.75 -22.29 -67.01
C VAL A 14 -30.09 -22.98 -65.83
N ALA A 15 -29.30 -24.04 -66.06
CA ALA A 15 -28.53 -24.72 -65.01
C ALA A 15 -27.52 -23.77 -64.34
N THR A 16 -26.84 -22.93 -65.12
CA THR A 16 -25.90 -21.91 -64.62
C THR A 16 -26.63 -20.87 -63.75
N GLY A 17 -27.79 -20.38 -64.20
CA GLY A 17 -28.63 -19.45 -63.43
C GLY A 17 -29.10 -20.04 -62.11
N LEU A 18 -29.58 -21.29 -62.11
CA LEU A 18 -29.97 -22.01 -60.89
C LEU A 18 -28.79 -22.23 -59.94
N ALA A 19 -27.59 -22.53 -60.46
CA ALA A 19 -26.38 -22.66 -59.66
C ALA A 19 -25.99 -21.34 -58.98
N PHE A 20 -26.08 -20.20 -59.68
CA PHE A 20 -25.87 -18.88 -59.08
C PHE A 20 -26.92 -18.56 -58.00
N ILE A 21 -28.20 -18.88 -58.24
CA ILE A 21 -29.27 -18.70 -57.24
C ILE A 21 -29.03 -19.56 -55.99
N ALA A 22 -28.60 -20.81 -56.14
CA ALA A 22 -28.27 -21.68 -55.00
C ALA A 22 -27.04 -21.16 -54.22
N LEU A 23 -26.01 -20.68 -54.91
CA LEU A 23 -24.78 -20.19 -54.30
C LEU A 23 -25.00 -18.86 -53.55
N ALA A 24 -25.72 -17.91 -54.17
CA ALA A 24 -26.04 -16.63 -53.54
C ALA A 24 -27.16 -16.75 -52.49
N GLY A 25 -28.20 -17.54 -52.75
CA GLY A 25 -29.42 -17.62 -51.94
C GLY A 25 -29.39 -18.64 -50.80
N ILE A 26 -28.60 -19.72 -50.91
CA ILE A 26 -28.54 -20.79 -49.89
C ILE A 26 -27.15 -20.85 -49.25
N LEU A 27 -26.10 -20.98 -50.08
CA LEU A 27 -24.74 -21.19 -49.57
C LEU A 27 -24.24 -19.95 -48.79
N THR A 28 -24.51 -18.75 -49.29
CA THR A 28 -24.03 -17.50 -48.67
C THR A 28 -24.70 -17.24 -47.31
N PRO A 29 -26.04 -17.32 -47.15
CA PRO A 29 -26.67 -17.23 -45.82
C PRO A 29 -26.23 -18.36 -44.87
N PHE A 30 -26.03 -19.59 -45.35
CA PHE A 30 -25.56 -20.69 -44.52
C PHE A 30 -24.14 -20.46 -43.97
N LEU A 31 -23.22 -19.96 -44.79
CA LEU A 31 -21.86 -19.60 -44.36
C LEU A 31 -21.88 -18.42 -43.38
N ILE A 32 -22.72 -17.40 -43.61
CA ILE A 32 -22.94 -16.27 -42.70
C ILE A 32 -23.47 -16.75 -41.34
N TRP A 33 -24.47 -17.64 -41.34
CA TRP A 33 -25.05 -18.22 -40.13
C TRP A 33 -24.02 -19.06 -39.36
N ARG A 34 -23.25 -19.90 -40.05
CA ARG A 34 -22.17 -20.71 -39.44
C ARG A 34 -21.06 -19.83 -38.87
N ALA A 35 -20.66 -18.77 -39.57
CA ALA A 35 -19.68 -17.81 -39.08
C ALA A 35 -20.18 -17.07 -37.82
N ALA A 36 -21.45 -16.67 -37.80
CA ALA A 36 -22.10 -16.05 -36.64
C ALA A 36 -22.14 -16.98 -35.41
N HIS A 37 -22.22 -18.30 -35.64
CA HIS A 37 -22.27 -19.34 -34.60
C HIS A 37 -20.89 -19.76 -34.07
N THR A 38 -19.79 -19.23 -34.59
CA THR A 38 -18.45 -19.49 -34.03
C THR A 38 -18.36 -18.96 -32.59
N GLU A 39 -17.67 -19.70 -31.71
CA GLU A 39 -17.48 -19.31 -30.31
C GLU A 39 -16.85 -17.93 -30.18
N ARG A 40 -15.90 -17.59 -31.06
CA ARG A 40 -15.30 -16.26 -31.13
C ARG A 40 -16.32 -15.16 -31.44
N ASN A 41 -17.22 -15.36 -32.41
CA ASN A 41 -18.23 -14.34 -32.72
C ASN A 41 -19.28 -14.23 -31.60
N ARG A 42 -19.68 -15.35 -30.99
CA ARG A 42 -20.56 -15.36 -29.80
C ARG A 42 -19.93 -14.59 -28.64
N ALA A 43 -18.70 -14.92 -28.27
CA ALA A 43 -17.97 -14.27 -27.17
C ALA A 43 -17.80 -12.76 -27.41
N ILE A 44 -17.44 -12.34 -28.63
CA ILE A 44 -17.30 -10.92 -28.96
C ILE A 44 -18.67 -10.21 -28.97
N SER A 45 -19.74 -10.87 -29.44
CA SER A 45 -21.09 -10.29 -29.42
C SER A 45 -21.65 -10.13 -28.01
N ALA A 46 -21.28 -11.03 -27.08
CA ALA A 46 -21.70 -10.99 -25.68
C ALA A 46 -21.14 -9.78 -24.90
N ILE A 47 -19.97 -9.25 -25.31
CA ILE A 47 -19.39 -8.01 -24.75
C ILE A 47 -20.36 -6.81 -24.90
N GLY A 48 -21.24 -6.84 -25.90
CA GLY A 48 -22.26 -5.82 -26.11
C GLY A 48 -21.75 -4.53 -26.77
N PRO A 49 -22.66 -3.55 -27.00
CA PRO A 49 -22.33 -2.29 -27.68
C PRO A 49 -21.53 -1.31 -26.80
N ASN A 50 -21.67 -1.39 -25.47
CA ASN A 50 -21.13 -0.42 -24.52
C ASN A 50 -19.75 -0.87 -23.99
N SER A 51 -18.82 -1.07 -24.92
CA SER A 51 -17.48 -1.63 -24.69
C SER A 51 -16.36 -0.59 -24.57
N PHE A 52 -16.67 0.65 -24.20
CA PHE A 52 -15.73 1.78 -24.13
C PHE A 52 -14.87 1.98 -25.40
N GLY A 53 -15.42 1.62 -26.57
CA GLY A 53 -14.73 1.69 -27.86
C GLY A 53 -13.67 0.60 -28.10
N PHE A 54 -13.56 -0.41 -27.23
CA PHE A 54 -12.69 -1.57 -27.43
C PHE A 54 -13.28 -2.61 -28.39
N VAL A 55 -14.60 -2.63 -28.60
CA VAL A 55 -15.27 -3.48 -29.61
C VAL A 55 -16.22 -2.65 -30.46
N THR A 56 -16.07 -2.71 -31.79
CA THR A 56 -16.98 -2.01 -32.70
C THR A 56 -18.38 -2.60 -32.65
N ARG A 57 -19.44 -1.77 -32.75
CA ARG A 57 -20.87 -2.17 -32.71
C ARG A 57 -21.28 -3.27 -33.72
N GLY A 58 -20.48 -3.52 -34.77
CA GLY A 58 -20.73 -4.53 -35.81
C GLY A 58 -21.79 -4.09 -36.82
N ILE A 59 -21.91 -4.82 -37.93
CA ILE A 59 -22.99 -4.64 -38.91
C ILE A 59 -24.14 -5.56 -38.51
N PRO A 60 -25.36 -5.04 -38.25
CA PRO A 60 -26.53 -5.88 -38.01
C PRO A 60 -26.98 -6.50 -39.33
N LEU A 61 -27.10 -7.83 -39.36
CA LEU A 61 -27.64 -8.55 -40.51
C LEU A 61 -29.07 -9.03 -40.25
N TRP A 62 -29.29 -9.67 -39.09
CA TRP A 62 -30.61 -10.15 -38.64
C TRP A 62 -30.81 -9.83 -37.15
N PRO A 63 -32.06 -9.89 -36.63
CA PRO A 63 -32.31 -9.76 -35.19
C PRO A 63 -31.44 -10.72 -34.37
N GLY A 64 -30.66 -10.18 -33.42
CA GLY A 64 -29.72 -10.95 -32.60
C GLY A 64 -28.39 -11.34 -33.29
N ILE A 65 -28.20 -11.13 -34.59
CA ILE A 65 -26.96 -11.46 -35.31
C ILE A 65 -26.30 -10.22 -35.87
N ARG A 66 -25.09 -9.95 -35.35
CA ARG A 66 -24.17 -8.94 -35.86
C ARG A 66 -22.85 -9.60 -36.30
N LEU A 67 -22.28 -9.11 -37.39
CA LEU A 67 -20.99 -9.58 -37.93
C LEU A 67 -20.03 -8.40 -38.15
N GLY A 68 -18.76 -8.72 -38.43
CA GLY A 68 -17.73 -7.72 -38.71
C GLY A 68 -17.25 -6.94 -37.48
N HIS A 69 -17.46 -7.48 -36.28
CA HIS A 69 -16.91 -6.90 -35.05
C HIS A 69 -15.37 -6.89 -35.11
N LYS A 70 -14.78 -5.70 -35.01
CA LYS A 70 -13.34 -5.52 -34.81
C LYS A 70 -13.09 -5.29 -33.32
N VAL A 71 -12.31 -6.18 -32.73
CA VAL A 71 -11.76 -6.05 -31.38
C VAL A 71 -10.51 -5.19 -31.43
N ARG A 72 -10.38 -4.28 -30.47
CA ARG A 72 -9.28 -3.32 -30.28
C ARG A 72 -8.92 -3.27 -28.79
N ALA A 73 -8.70 -4.44 -28.20
CA ALA A 73 -8.45 -4.60 -26.78
C ALA A 73 -7.09 -3.99 -26.38
N PRO A 74 -6.90 -3.51 -25.13
CA PRO A 74 -5.63 -2.96 -24.70
C PRO A 74 -4.56 -4.06 -24.56
N ASN A 75 -3.36 -3.78 -25.04
CA ASN A 75 -2.22 -4.69 -24.97
C ASN A 75 -1.61 -4.72 -23.56
N LEU A 76 -2.12 -5.60 -22.69
CA LEU A 76 -1.74 -5.66 -21.27
C LEU A 76 -0.83 -6.85 -20.90
N HIS A 77 -0.55 -7.75 -21.85
CA HIS A 77 0.26 -8.95 -21.61
C HIS A 77 1.76 -8.66 -21.49
N LYS A 78 2.27 -7.63 -22.18
CA LYS A 78 3.66 -7.18 -22.04
C LYS A 78 3.75 -6.15 -20.93
N THR A 79 4.55 -6.44 -19.92
CA THR A 79 4.97 -5.45 -18.93
C THR A 79 5.87 -4.40 -19.60
N ARG A 80 5.65 -3.14 -19.23
CA ARG A 80 6.56 -2.02 -19.52
C ARG A 80 6.83 -1.27 -18.23
N LYS A 81 7.86 -0.42 -18.21
CA LYS A 81 8.00 0.56 -17.14
C LYS A 81 6.85 1.58 -17.21
N PHE A 82 6.27 1.89 -16.06
CA PHE A 82 5.27 2.95 -15.94
C PHE A 82 5.94 4.33 -15.93
N VAL A 83 5.22 5.34 -16.41
CA VAL A 83 5.67 6.74 -16.38
C VAL A 83 4.94 7.44 -15.22
N ASP A 84 5.62 8.28 -14.45
CA ASP A 84 5.02 8.93 -13.26
C ASP A 84 3.84 9.87 -13.58
N GLU A 85 3.69 10.37 -14.81
CA GLU A 85 2.49 11.14 -15.20
C GLU A 85 1.24 10.26 -15.39
N GLU A 86 1.45 8.96 -15.66
CA GLU A 86 0.38 7.98 -15.59
C GLU A 86 0.06 7.73 -14.11
N TRP A 87 -1.19 7.38 -13.80
CA TRP A 87 -1.68 7.07 -12.45
C TRP A 87 -1.82 8.26 -11.46
N LYS A 88 -1.11 9.38 -11.64
CA LYS A 88 -1.24 10.58 -10.78
C LYS A 88 -2.65 11.17 -10.70
N THR A 89 -3.40 11.16 -11.81
CA THR A 89 -4.70 11.84 -11.92
C THR A 89 -5.76 10.89 -12.48
N PHE A 90 -6.88 10.77 -11.78
CA PHE A 90 -8.07 10.10 -12.30
C PHE A 90 -8.98 11.11 -12.99
N ASP A 91 -9.17 10.98 -14.30
CA ASP A 91 -10.12 11.81 -15.06
C ASP A 91 -11.08 10.92 -15.86
N ALA A 92 -12.33 10.88 -15.39
CA ALA A 92 -13.40 10.13 -16.05
C ALA A 92 -13.68 10.59 -17.49
N LYS A 93 -13.32 11.83 -17.87
CA LYS A 93 -13.49 12.34 -19.25
C LYS A 93 -12.59 11.62 -20.26
N ARG A 94 -11.51 10.96 -19.80
CA ARG A 94 -10.65 10.12 -20.64
C ARG A 94 -11.32 8.78 -20.99
N MET A 95 -12.41 8.39 -20.31
CA MET A 95 -13.18 7.19 -20.65
C MET A 95 -14.07 7.42 -21.87
N PRO A 96 -13.95 6.62 -22.95
CA PRO A 96 -14.86 6.71 -24.08
C PRO A 96 -16.28 6.30 -23.67
N ALA A 97 -17.29 7.12 -24.01
CA ALA A 97 -18.70 6.91 -23.68
C ALA A 97 -19.11 7.11 -22.19
N PHE A 98 -18.41 7.96 -21.42
CA PHE A 98 -18.85 8.42 -20.09
C PHE A 98 -20.24 9.13 -20.07
N GLN A 99 -20.86 9.40 -21.23
CA GLN A 99 -22.14 10.11 -21.37
C GLN A 99 -23.36 9.21 -21.65
N GLU A 100 -23.17 7.92 -21.92
CA GLU A 100 -24.29 6.96 -22.15
C GLU A 100 -24.41 5.99 -20.96
N ASP A 101 -25.58 5.35 -20.82
CA ASP A 101 -25.98 4.58 -19.63
C ASP A 101 -25.01 3.50 -19.16
N ILE A 102 -25.19 3.07 -17.90
CA ILE A 102 -24.42 2.04 -17.16
C ILE A 102 -23.86 0.97 -18.10
N PRO A 103 -22.54 0.68 -18.08
CA PRO A 103 -21.95 -0.27 -19.03
C PRO A 103 -22.51 -1.67 -18.82
N GLU A 104 -23.40 -2.10 -19.71
CA GLU A 104 -23.94 -3.47 -19.77
C GLU A 104 -22.91 -4.52 -20.25
N SER A 105 -21.63 -4.15 -20.36
CA SER A 105 -20.61 -5.06 -20.87
C SER A 105 -20.33 -6.20 -19.91
N SER A 106 -20.51 -7.43 -20.41
CA SER A 106 -20.28 -8.66 -19.64
C SER A 106 -18.80 -8.97 -19.37
N ALA A 107 -17.87 -8.28 -20.06
CA ALA A 107 -16.44 -8.55 -19.99
C ALA A 107 -15.74 -7.50 -19.12
N SER A 108 -15.20 -7.93 -17.96
CA SER A 108 -14.63 -7.02 -16.96
C SER A 108 -13.38 -6.29 -17.44
N TRP A 109 -12.64 -6.88 -18.39
CA TRP A 109 -11.46 -6.23 -18.97
C TRP A 109 -11.80 -4.95 -19.74
N THR A 110 -13.01 -4.81 -20.26
CA THR A 110 -13.44 -3.56 -20.93
C THR A 110 -13.60 -2.42 -19.93
N GLN A 111 -14.13 -2.72 -18.74
CA GLN A 111 -14.24 -1.78 -17.63
C GLN A 111 -12.84 -1.46 -17.10
N PHE A 112 -12.02 -2.47 -16.82
CA PHE A 112 -10.63 -2.29 -16.35
C PHE A 112 -9.82 -1.40 -17.32
N GLY A 113 -9.89 -1.68 -18.62
CA GLY A 113 -9.24 -0.84 -19.65
C GLY A 113 -9.74 0.61 -19.68
N ALA A 114 -11.03 0.85 -19.40
CA ALA A 114 -11.56 2.22 -19.28
C ALA A 114 -11.01 2.94 -18.04
N PHE A 115 -10.88 2.26 -16.91
CA PHE A 115 -10.25 2.81 -15.71
C PHE A 115 -8.75 3.10 -15.89
N LEU A 116 -8.02 2.24 -16.62
CA LEU A 116 -6.63 2.53 -17.00
C LEU A 116 -6.53 3.82 -17.84
N LEU A 117 -7.42 4.03 -18.82
CA LEU A 117 -7.49 5.28 -19.59
C LEU A 117 -7.82 6.49 -18.70
N ALA A 118 -8.69 6.34 -17.69
CA ALA A 118 -9.00 7.40 -16.74
C ALA A 118 -7.78 7.82 -15.90
N TYR A 119 -6.94 6.86 -15.50
CA TYR A 119 -5.62 7.11 -14.89
C TYR A 119 -4.56 7.63 -15.88
N GLY A 120 -4.92 7.88 -17.15
CA GLY A 120 -3.99 8.40 -18.16
C GLY A 120 -3.04 7.34 -18.74
N VAL A 121 -3.23 6.07 -18.41
CA VAL A 121 -2.34 4.97 -18.84
C VAL A 121 -2.46 4.79 -20.35
N THR A 122 -1.35 5.00 -21.05
CA THR A 122 -1.25 4.83 -22.49
C THR A 122 -1.09 3.36 -22.86
N MET A 123 -1.91 2.88 -23.79
CA MET A 123 -2.00 1.46 -24.17
C MET A 123 -2.12 1.31 -25.68
N GLU A 124 -1.28 0.45 -26.26
CA GLU A 124 -1.48 -0.04 -27.63
C GLU A 124 -2.75 -0.89 -27.72
N LYS A 125 -3.40 -0.91 -28.88
CA LYS A 125 -4.64 -1.69 -29.10
C LYS A 125 -4.38 -2.84 -30.06
N THR A 126 -4.72 -4.06 -29.66
CA THR A 126 -4.54 -5.31 -30.41
C THR A 126 -5.88 -6.03 -30.65
N ALA A 127 -5.88 -7.05 -31.51
CA ALA A 127 -7.02 -7.94 -31.73
C ALA A 127 -6.93 -9.25 -30.91
N ASP A 128 -5.96 -9.31 -30.01
CA ASP A 128 -5.49 -10.52 -29.33
C ASP A 128 -6.26 -10.73 -28.03
N VAL A 129 -7.45 -11.31 -28.17
CA VAL A 129 -8.32 -11.73 -27.07
C VAL A 129 -8.49 -13.24 -27.15
N VAL A 130 -8.23 -13.93 -26.05
CA VAL A 130 -8.34 -15.38 -25.94
C VAL A 130 -9.81 -15.73 -25.71
N VAL A 131 -10.35 -16.65 -26.49
CA VAL A 131 -11.73 -17.11 -26.32
C VAL A 131 -11.71 -18.53 -25.78
N SER A 132 -12.43 -18.74 -24.68
CA SER A 132 -12.65 -20.06 -24.07
C SER A 132 -14.08 -20.11 -23.56
N GLU A 133 -14.78 -21.23 -23.75
CA GLU A 133 -16.14 -21.46 -23.21
C GLU A 133 -17.15 -20.34 -23.57
N SER A 134 -17.01 -19.76 -24.77
CA SER A 134 -17.77 -18.57 -25.24
C SER A 134 -17.56 -17.27 -24.44
N VAL A 135 -16.51 -17.17 -23.62
CA VAL A 135 -16.08 -15.94 -22.91
C VAL A 135 -14.82 -15.37 -23.58
N ALA A 136 -14.74 -14.04 -23.67
CA ALA A 136 -13.66 -13.31 -24.34
C ALA A 136 -12.69 -12.71 -23.31
N MET A 137 -11.62 -13.45 -22.98
CA MET A 137 -10.65 -13.10 -21.94
C MET A 137 -9.43 -12.33 -22.46
N LEU A 138 -8.97 -11.33 -21.71
CA LEU A 138 -7.77 -10.57 -21.98
C LEU A 138 -6.59 -11.04 -21.11
N PRO A 139 -5.41 -11.39 -21.66
CA PRO A 139 -4.21 -11.57 -20.87
C PRO A 139 -3.72 -10.23 -20.29
N VAL A 140 -3.65 -10.14 -18.97
CA VAL A 140 -3.21 -8.96 -18.21
C VAL A 140 -2.01 -9.36 -17.35
N SER A 141 -0.92 -8.60 -17.43
CA SER A 141 0.26 -8.88 -16.60
C SER A 141 0.06 -8.50 -15.13
N ARG A 142 0.75 -9.25 -14.25
CA ARG A 142 0.78 -9.10 -12.80
C ARG A 142 1.05 -7.65 -12.37
N ALA A 143 1.95 -6.94 -13.07
CA ALA A 143 2.31 -5.56 -12.79
C ALA A 143 1.18 -4.54 -13.01
N PHE A 144 0.37 -4.66 -14.07
CA PHE A 144 -0.77 -3.76 -14.31
C PHE A 144 -1.83 -3.91 -13.21
N LEU A 145 -2.09 -5.15 -12.78
CA LEU A 145 -3.02 -5.43 -11.68
C LEU A 145 -2.49 -4.90 -10.34
N PHE A 146 -1.20 -5.11 -10.05
CA PHE A 146 -0.59 -4.59 -8.83
C PHE A 146 -0.56 -3.04 -8.80
N ALA A 147 -0.15 -2.38 -9.88
CA ALA A 147 -0.15 -0.91 -9.96
C ALA A 147 -1.56 -0.32 -9.84
N PHE A 148 -2.55 -0.93 -10.51
CA PHE A 148 -3.96 -0.54 -10.34
C PHE A 148 -4.45 -0.76 -8.90
N ALA A 149 -4.07 -1.88 -8.28
CA ALA A 149 -4.44 -2.18 -6.92
C ALA A 149 -3.79 -1.21 -5.91
N LEU A 150 -2.54 -0.82 -6.14
CA LEU A 150 -1.82 0.15 -5.34
C LEU A 150 -2.47 1.54 -5.38
N VAL A 151 -2.77 2.05 -6.59
CA VAL A 151 -3.35 3.40 -6.80
C VAL A 151 -4.81 3.45 -6.36
N GLY A 152 -5.58 2.39 -6.64
CA GLY A 152 -6.90 2.14 -6.06
C GLY A 152 -6.87 1.84 -4.55
N ARG A 153 -5.67 1.72 -3.97
CA ARG A 153 -5.33 1.41 -2.56
C ARG A 153 -6.01 0.16 -2.02
N ILE A 154 -6.25 -0.81 -2.90
CA ILE A 154 -7.17 -1.92 -2.70
C ILE A 154 -6.71 -2.80 -1.52
N SER A 155 -7.62 -3.06 -0.57
CA SER A 155 -7.40 -3.91 0.62
C SER A 155 -8.49 -4.98 0.72
N ASP A 156 -8.31 -5.98 1.59
CA ASP A 156 -9.37 -6.96 1.93
C ASP A 156 -10.59 -6.31 2.62
N ASP A 157 -10.37 -5.19 3.33
CA ASP A 157 -11.39 -4.46 4.09
C ASP A 157 -12.58 -3.98 3.23
N THR A 158 -13.77 -4.50 3.55
CA THR A 158 -15.05 -4.12 2.92
C THR A 158 -15.48 -2.68 3.21
N ASP A 159 -14.90 -2.01 4.21
CA ASP A 159 -15.30 -0.65 4.63
C ASP A 159 -14.92 0.45 3.63
N ARG A 160 -14.17 0.09 2.57
CA ARG A 160 -13.79 0.96 1.45
C ARG A 160 -14.93 1.40 0.53
N ARG A 161 -16.03 0.65 0.47
CA ARG A 161 -17.11 0.90 -0.50
C ARG A 161 -17.81 2.24 -0.25
N ARG A 162 -18.08 3.02 -1.29
CA ARG A 162 -18.58 4.39 -1.12
C ARG A 162 -20.00 4.42 -0.53
N LYS A 163 -20.21 5.16 0.57
CA LYS A 163 -21.56 5.47 1.10
C LYS A 163 -22.18 6.66 0.36
N ILE A 164 -22.88 6.41 -0.74
CA ILE A 164 -23.55 7.47 -1.51
C ILE A 164 -24.72 8.08 -0.71
N ARG A 165 -24.73 9.41 -0.66
CA ARG A 165 -25.85 10.20 -0.14
C ARG A 165 -26.99 10.14 -1.16
N THR A 166 -28.08 9.45 -0.80
CA THR A 166 -29.32 9.42 -1.60
C THR A 166 -30.05 10.76 -1.52
N GLU A 167 -30.93 11.06 -2.49
CA GLU A 167 -31.66 12.35 -2.53
C GLU A 167 -32.48 12.62 -1.25
N GLY A 168 -32.98 11.58 -0.57
CA GLY A 168 -33.62 11.68 0.75
C GLY A 168 -32.66 11.93 1.93
N GLY A 169 -31.45 12.46 1.69
CA GLY A 169 -30.46 12.82 2.71
C GLY A 169 -29.75 11.64 3.41
N ALA A 170 -30.34 10.45 3.42
CA ALA A 170 -29.79 9.25 4.03
C ALA A 170 -28.50 8.79 3.34
N ARG A 171 -27.48 8.51 4.16
CA ARG A 171 -26.24 7.83 3.75
C ARG A 171 -26.49 6.33 3.70
N LYS A 172 -26.90 5.82 2.54
CA LYS A 172 -26.90 4.38 2.29
C LYS A 172 -25.48 4.00 1.85
N TRP A 173 -25.04 2.76 2.11
CA TRP A 173 -24.02 2.15 1.25
C TRP A 173 -24.50 2.27 -0.20
N ASP A 174 -23.60 2.42 -1.19
CA ASP A 174 -24.05 2.38 -2.59
C ASP A 174 -24.56 0.98 -2.93
N ARG A 175 -25.86 0.83 -2.67
CA ARG A 175 -26.67 -0.32 -3.00
C ARG A 175 -27.45 -0.05 -4.27
N ARG A 176 -27.20 1.00 -5.06
CA ARG A 176 -27.94 1.19 -6.33
C ARG A 176 -27.43 0.21 -7.41
N GLY A 177 -26.19 -0.27 -7.30
CA GLY A 177 -25.73 -1.52 -7.94
C GLY A 177 -26.20 -2.83 -7.24
N SER A 178 -26.97 -2.75 -6.15
CA SER A 178 -27.44 -3.90 -5.35
C SER A 178 -28.92 -3.80 -4.92
N SER A 179 -29.73 -3.00 -5.64
CA SER A 179 -31.16 -2.80 -5.34
C SER A 179 -32.04 -2.57 -6.56
N LEU A 180 -31.47 -2.38 -7.75
CA LEU A 180 -32.09 -2.76 -9.04
C LEU A 180 -31.64 -4.15 -9.50
N ILE A 181 -30.73 -4.73 -8.71
CA ILE A 181 -30.06 -6.00 -8.84
C ILE A 181 -30.33 -6.61 -7.46
N ASN A 182 -31.14 -7.66 -7.37
CA ASN A 182 -31.43 -8.33 -6.09
C ASN A 182 -30.12 -8.74 -5.39
N ARG A 183 -30.22 -9.20 -4.13
CA ARG A 183 -29.12 -10.00 -3.56
C ARG A 183 -28.76 -11.15 -4.51
N SER A 184 -29.79 -11.83 -5.02
CA SER A 184 -29.70 -12.83 -6.08
C SER A 184 -29.11 -12.34 -7.41
N ASP A 185 -28.87 -11.03 -7.63
CA ASP A 185 -28.28 -10.46 -8.86
C ASP A 185 -26.89 -9.84 -8.68
N ILE A 186 -26.45 -9.43 -7.48
CA ILE A 186 -25.00 -9.38 -7.23
C ILE A 186 -24.51 -10.82 -7.14
N GLU A 187 -25.32 -11.68 -6.54
CA GLU A 187 -25.21 -13.11 -6.72
C GLU A 187 -25.34 -13.45 -8.22
N LEU A 188 -26.30 -13.05 -9.08
CA LEU A 188 -26.27 -13.39 -10.54
C LEU A 188 -25.21 -12.67 -11.39
N GLY A 189 -24.58 -11.59 -10.93
CA GLY A 189 -23.40 -10.99 -11.57
C GLY A 189 -22.15 -11.80 -11.23
N MET A 190 -21.91 -12.00 -9.92
CA MET A 190 -20.85 -12.87 -9.45
C MET A 190 -21.08 -14.33 -9.83
N LEU A 191 -22.31 -14.83 -9.97
CA LEU A 191 -22.71 -16.18 -10.41
C LEU A 191 -22.84 -16.24 -11.93
N ARG A 192 -22.95 -15.16 -12.71
CA ARG A 192 -22.69 -15.29 -14.17
C ARG A 192 -21.22 -15.62 -14.33
N VAL A 193 -20.32 -14.80 -13.77
CA VAL A 193 -18.88 -15.05 -13.86
C VAL A 193 -18.46 -16.33 -13.09
N ALA A 194 -19.03 -16.62 -11.91
CA ALA A 194 -18.75 -17.81 -11.11
C ALA A 194 -19.60 -19.05 -11.44
N SER A 195 -20.65 -18.98 -12.29
CA SER A 195 -21.23 -20.19 -12.91
C SER A 195 -20.54 -20.52 -14.23
N HIS A 196 -20.05 -19.52 -14.96
CA HIS A 196 -19.10 -19.75 -16.05
C HIS A 196 -17.81 -20.39 -15.52
N LEU A 197 -17.26 -19.91 -14.40
CA LEU A 197 -16.07 -20.52 -13.77
C LEU A 197 -16.36 -21.69 -12.81
N GLY A 198 -17.61 -21.84 -12.37
CA GLY A 198 -18.07 -22.84 -11.38
C GLY A 198 -17.51 -22.69 -9.95
N LYS A 199 -16.97 -21.53 -9.57
CA LYS A 199 -16.02 -21.39 -8.42
C LYS A 199 -16.24 -20.12 -7.60
N SER A 200 -16.13 -20.23 -6.28
CA SER A 200 -15.92 -19.07 -5.41
C SER A 200 -14.53 -18.44 -5.65
N PRO A 201 -14.38 -17.11 -5.54
CA PRO A 201 -13.06 -16.47 -5.56
C PRO A 201 -12.20 -16.99 -4.40
N LYS A 202 -10.89 -17.15 -4.62
CA LYS A 202 -9.95 -17.50 -3.54
C LYS A 202 -9.68 -16.27 -2.67
N GLU A 203 -9.47 -15.13 -3.33
CA GLU A 203 -9.14 -13.84 -2.73
C GLU A 203 -10.01 -12.77 -3.39
N THR A 204 -10.48 -11.83 -2.57
CA THR A 204 -11.26 -10.67 -3.01
C THR A 204 -10.69 -9.44 -2.32
N ILE A 205 -10.40 -8.40 -3.09
CA ILE A 205 -9.84 -7.15 -2.58
C ILE A 205 -10.69 -5.97 -3.11
N HIS A 206 -11.00 -5.01 -2.22
CA HIS A 206 -11.93 -3.90 -2.40
C HIS A 206 -11.20 -2.55 -2.48
N GLY A 207 -11.60 -1.70 -3.43
CA GLY A 207 -10.89 -0.48 -3.81
C GLY A 207 -11.79 0.74 -3.96
N LEU A 208 -11.17 1.90 -4.24
CA LEU A 208 -11.89 3.17 -4.47
C LEU A 208 -12.72 3.19 -5.77
N THR A 209 -12.29 2.40 -6.76
CA THR A 209 -12.80 2.38 -8.13
C THR A 209 -13.57 1.09 -8.47
N GLY A 210 -13.49 0.08 -7.61
CA GLY A 210 -14.00 -1.27 -7.88
C GLY A 210 -13.35 -2.31 -6.98
N SER A 211 -13.66 -3.57 -7.24
CA SER A 211 -13.08 -4.74 -6.56
C SER A 211 -12.39 -5.65 -7.56
N LEU A 212 -11.30 -6.31 -7.15
CA LEU A 212 -10.67 -7.39 -7.89
C LEU A 212 -10.95 -8.73 -7.19
N LEU A 213 -11.33 -9.73 -7.96
CA LEU A 213 -11.59 -11.10 -7.51
C LEU A 213 -10.63 -12.05 -8.22
N PHE A 214 -9.91 -12.88 -7.46
CA PHE A 214 -8.89 -13.79 -8.00
C PHE A 214 -9.32 -15.24 -7.86
N PHE A 215 -9.12 -16.01 -8.93
CA PHE A 215 -9.51 -17.42 -9.02
C PHE A 215 -8.28 -18.27 -9.36
N LYS A 216 -8.08 -19.35 -8.61
CA LYS A 216 -6.96 -20.27 -8.81
C LYS A 216 -7.14 -21.12 -10.07
N PRO A 217 -6.02 -21.50 -10.73
CA PRO A 217 -6.05 -22.48 -11.81
C PRO A 217 -6.61 -23.84 -11.36
N TYR A 218 -7.22 -24.55 -12.30
CA TYR A 218 -7.76 -25.89 -12.11
C TYR A 218 -6.94 -26.91 -12.91
N ARG A 219 -6.59 -28.04 -12.30
CA ARG A 219 -5.88 -29.14 -12.97
C ARG A 219 -6.85 -29.96 -13.84
N SER A 220 -7.30 -29.39 -14.95
CA SER A 220 -7.89 -30.17 -16.06
C SER A 220 -6.80 -30.60 -17.04
N PRO A 221 -6.84 -31.84 -17.56
CA PRO A 221 -5.96 -32.26 -18.64
C PRO A 221 -6.47 -31.72 -20.00
N GLY A 222 -5.92 -30.59 -20.45
CA GLY A 222 -6.24 -29.99 -21.75
C GLY A 222 -5.56 -28.62 -21.93
N ASP A 223 -5.30 -28.23 -23.19
CA ASP A 223 -4.44 -27.07 -23.48
C ASP A 223 -5.09 -25.70 -23.18
N THR A 224 -4.53 -25.04 -22.16
CA THR A 224 -4.21 -23.59 -22.17
C THR A 224 -5.33 -22.54 -22.06
N PRO A 225 -6.30 -22.68 -21.14
CA PRO A 225 -6.34 -21.63 -20.11
C PRO A 225 -6.59 -22.10 -18.67
N SER A 226 -6.99 -23.36 -18.45
CA SER A 226 -7.36 -23.85 -17.11
C SER A 226 -6.20 -23.86 -16.10
N SER A 227 -4.96 -23.88 -16.58
CA SER A 227 -3.73 -23.95 -15.78
C SER A 227 -3.21 -22.62 -15.23
N SER A 228 -3.78 -21.48 -15.62
CA SER A 228 -3.36 -20.14 -15.18
C SER A 228 -4.39 -19.47 -14.26
N TRP A 229 -3.96 -18.49 -13.45
CA TRP A 229 -4.88 -17.70 -12.64
C TRP A 229 -5.78 -16.81 -13.50
N SER A 230 -7.02 -16.62 -13.07
CA SER A 230 -7.92 -15.62 -13.66
C SER A 230 -8.34 -14.56 -12.65
N ALA A 231 -8.66 -13.38 -13.17
CA ALA A 231 -9.05 -12.21 -12.39
C ALA A 231 -10.34 -11.61 -12.95
N VAL A 232 -11.15 -11.00 -12.09
CA VAL A 232 -12.38 -10.31 -12.49
C VAL A 232 -12.39 -8.94 -11.83
N PHE A 233 -12.61 -7.89 -12.63
CA PHE A 233 -12.80 -6.53 -12.12
C PHE A 233 -14.29 -6.20 -12.04
N VAL A 234 -14.74 -5.71 -10.89
CA VAL A 234 -16.11 -5.23 -10.69
C VAL A 234 -16.04 -3.75 -10.33
N ALA A 235 -16.34 -2.88 -11.28
CA ALA A 235 -16.33 -1.43 -11.06
C ALA A 235 -17.37 -1.00 -10.01
N GLU A 236 -17.01 -0.05 -9.14
CA GLU A 236 -18.03 0.71 -8.38
C GLU A 236 -18.61 1.82 -9.28
N SER A 237 -19.90 2.13 -9.06
CA SER A 237 -20.77 2.86 -9.99
C SER A 237 -20.15 4.10 -10.66
N LEU A 238 -20.05 4.07 -12.00
CA LEU A 238 -19.55 5.17 -12.84
C LEU A 238 -20.46 6.42 -12.86
N LEU A 239 -21.67 6.34 -12.30
CA LEU A 239 -22.73 7.35 -12.44
C LEU A 239 -22.46 8.70 -11.74
N LYS A 240 -21.34 8.82 -11.02
CA LYS A 240 -20.79 10.11 -10.59
C LYS A 240 -19.28 10.09 -10.84
N PRO A 241 -18.70 11.15 -11.41
CA PRO A 241 -17.24 11.24 -11.52
C PRO A 241 -16.62 11.07 -10.13
N LEU A 242 -15.67 10.15 -10.04
CA LEU A 242 -14.87 9.98 -8.83
C LEU A 242 -13.88 11.14 -8.76
N GLU A 243 -14.22 12.16 -7.97
CA GLU A 243 -13.29 13.20 -7.53
C GLU A 243 -12.29 12.56 -6.56
N ILE A 244 -11.25 11.93 -7.13
CA ILE A 244 -10.07 11.44 -6.41
C ILE A 244 -9.05 12.59 -6.47
N GLU A 245 -8.54 13.02 -5.32
CA GLU A 245 -7.47 14.03 -5.27
C GLU A 245 -6.21 13.46 -5.94
N PRO A 246 -5.37 14.30 -6.59
CA PRO A 246 -4.16 13.82 -7.24
C PRO A 246 -3.14 13.36 -6.20
N ASP A 247 -2.48 12.24 -6.47
CA ASP A 247 -1.44 11.70 -5.59
C ASP A 247 -0.19 12.59 -5.63
N GLN A 248 0.29 12.98 -4.44
CA GLN A 248 1.50 13.80 -4.28
C GLN A 248 2.78 12.98 -4.35
N LEU A 249 2.70 11.67 -4.10
CA LEU A 249 3.83 10.74 -4.20
C LEU A 249 3.95 10.17 -5.61
N PRO A 250 5.17 9.99 -6.14
CA PRO A 250 5.38 9.23 -7.37
C PRO A 250 5.00 7.76 -7.16
N LEU A 251 4.68 7.08 -8.26
CA LEU A 251 4.17 5.70 -8.21
C LEU A 251 5.18 4.73 -7.60
N ALA A 252 6.48 4.97 -7.83
CA ALA A 252 7.57 4.24 -7.20
C ALA A 252 7.59 4.39 -5.67
N ALA A 253 7.31 5.58 -5.13
CA ALA A 253 7.25 5.80 -3.69
C ALA A 253 6.01 5.14 -3.06
N MET A 254 4.87 5.16 -3.74
CA MET A 254 3.70 4.37 -3.30
C MET A 254 3.99 2.87 -3.27
N ALA A 255 4.70 2.35 -4.27
CA ALA A 255 5.10 0.94 -4.30
C ALA A 255 6.01 0.61 -3.12
N LEU A 256 7.01 1.46 -2.84
CA LEU A 256 7.91 1.35 -1.68
C LEU A 256 7.17 1.40 -0.34
N LEU A 257 6.15 2.26 -0.18
CA LEU A 257 5.30 2.27 1.03
C LEU A 257 4.59 0.93 1.25
N SER A 258 4.07 0.30 0.19
CA SER A 258 3.36 -0.98 0.29
C SER A 258 4.24 -2.17 0.75
N ILE A 259 5.56 -2.02 0.64
CA ILE A 259 6.57 -2.98 1.14
C ILE A 259 7.34 -2.46 2.37
N GLY A 260 6.86 -1.39 3.00
CA GLY A 260 7.35 -0.92 4.30
C GLY A 260 8.47 0.12 4.28
N PHE A 261 8.74 0.76 3.13
CA PHE A 261 9.73 1.82 3.00
C PHE A 261 9.08 3.21 2.95
N LEU A 262 9.40 4.06 3.93
CA LEU A 262 9.00 5.46 3.97
C LEU A 262 9.99 6.33 3.18
N PRO A 263 9.54 7.32 2.38
CA PRO A 263 10.42 8.36 1.86
C PRO A 263 10.93 9.24 3.02
N PHE A 264 12.23 9.51 3.04
CA PHE A 264 12.87 10.33 4.07
C PHE A 264 13.54 11.59 3.49
N HIS A 265 14.28 11.43 2.41
CA HIS A 265 14.93 12.53 1.69
C HIS A 265 14.87 12.28 0.18
N GLN A 266 15.36 13.22 -0.64
CA GLN A 266 15.58 13.00 -2.07
C GLN A 266 16.34 11.68 -2.27
N GLU A 267 15.67 10.73 -2.91
CA GLU A 267 16.16 9.39 -3.23
C GLU A 267 16.63 8.55 -2.01
N CYS A 268 16.17 8.87 -0.79
CA CYS A 268 16.46 8.07 0.41
C CYS A 268 15.18 7.53 1.04
N PHE A 269 15.14 6.21 1.24
CA PHE A 269 13.99 5.48 1.78
C PHE A 269 14.39 4.67 3.02
N ILE A 270 13.55 4.68 4.06
CA ILE A 270 13.80 3.98 5.32
C ILE A 270 12.72 2.93 5.56
N ASN A 271 13.14 1.68 5.72
CA ASN A 271 12.26 0.61 6.15
C ASN A 271 11.92 0.73 7.64
N PHE A 272 10.63 0.69 7.98
CA PHE A 272 10.13 0.77 9.36
C PHE A 272 9.59 -0.57 9.89
N LEU A 273 9.65 -1.62 9.07
CA LEU A 273 9.36 -2.98 9.51
C LEU A 273 10.55 -3.52 10.29
N GLU A 274 10.26 -4.38 11.25
CA GLU A 274 11.29 -5.01 12.06
C GLU A 274 11.94 -6.17 11.28
N PRO A 275 13.23 -6.44 11.51
CA PRO A 275 13.81 -7.70 11.07
C PRO A 275 12.99 -8.85 11.68
N LEU A 276 12.61 -9.83 10.84
CA LEU A 276 11.85 -10.97 11.30
C LEU A 276 12.69 -11.76 12.32
N GLU A 277 12.09 -12.17 13.44
CA GLU A 277 12.72 -13.06 14.41
C GLU A 277 13.23 -14.32 13.69
N GLU A 278 14.47 -14.73 13.96
CA GLU A 278 14.97 -16.04 13.51
C GLU A 278 14.01 -17.12 13.99
N THR A 279 13.42 -17.89 13.07
CA THR A 279 12.64 -19.08 13.42
C THR A 279 13.57 -20.14 13.97
N ALA A 280 13.77 -20.10 15.29
CA ALA A 280 14.68 -20.99 16.00
C ALA A 280 14.36 -22.47 15.73
N GLY A 281 15.26 -23.14 15.00
CA GLY A 281 15.30 -24.60 14.89
C GLY A 281 14.49 -25.23 13.76
N ILE A 282 14.97 -25.08 12.52
CA ILE A 282 15.08 -26.24 11.63
C ILE A 282 16.57 -26.42 11.34
N ASP A 283 17.19 -27.43 11.95
CA ASP A 283 18.57 -27.81 11.69
C ASP A 283 18.69 -28.39 10.26
N SER A 284 18.88 -27.51 9.28
CA SER A 284 19.41 -27.88 7.97
C SER A 284 20.92 -27.64 7.97
N ASP A 285 21.68 -28.63 8.44
CA ASP A 285 23.10 -28.77 8.13
C ASP A 285 23.27 -28.95 6.61
N ASP A 286 23.37 -27.86 5.85
CA ASP A 286 24.09 -27.80 4.57
C ASP A 286 24.35 -26.33 4.15
N ASP A 287 25.60 -26.08 3.77
CA ASP A 287 26.19 -24.92 3.09
C ASP A 287 26.25 -23.52 3.75
N ALA A 288 27.44 -22.92 3.61
CA ALA A 288 27.80 -21.61 4.14
C ALA A 288 27.34 -20.48 3.22
N ASP A 289 26.19 -19.87 3.55
CA ASP A 289 25.83 -18.46 3.33
C ASP A 289 24.40 -18.27 3.89
N SER A 290 24.25 -18.31 5.22
CA SER A 290 22.97 -18.09 5.90
C SER A 290 22.57 -16.61 5.82
N VAL A 291 22.02 -16.22 4.67
CA VAL A 291 21.49 -14.88 4.43
C VAL A 291 20.17 -14.73 5.19
N GLU A 292 20.19 -13.96 6.28
CA GLU A 292 18.99 -13.54 7.01
C GLU A 292 18.05 -12.74 6.08
N VAL A 293 16.83 -13.24 5.87
CA VAL A 293 15.83 -12.63 4.97
C VAL A 293 14.76 -11.89 5.76
N GLY A 294 14.99 -10.61 6.04
CA GLY A 294 13.92 -9.69 6.41
C GLY A 294 13.05 -9.39 5.19
N ARG A 295 11.82 -9.94 5.14
CA ARG A 295 10.78 -9.80 4.07
C ARG A 295 11.33 -9.42 2.67
N GLY A 296 12.19 -10.27 2.09
CA GLY A 296 12.56 -10.19 0.67
C GLY A 296 13.60 -9.12 0.29
N TYR A 297 14.60 -8.82 1.14
CA TYR A 297 15.75 -8.00 0.78
C TYR A 297 17.07 -8.57 1.31
N ARG A 298 18.12 -8.60 0.46
CA ARG A 298 19.47 -9.06 0.84
C ARG A 298 20.44 -7.91 1.11
N ARG A 299 21.28 -8.10 2.12
CA ARG A 299 22.54 -7.36 2.28
C ARG A 299 23.54 -7.81 1.22
N ARG A 300 24.00 -6.91 0.34
CA ARG A 300 25.28 -7.08 -0.37
C ARG A 300 26.31 -6.18 0.27
N LEU A 301 27.24 -6.76 1.01
CA LEU A 301 28.46 -6.07 1.42
C LEU A 301 29.27 -5.71 0.18
N SER A 302 29.36 -4.41 -0.12
CA SER A 302 30.27 -3.84 -1.11
C SER A 302 31.72 -3.84 -0.59
N ILE A 303 32.27 -5.04 -0.37
CA ILE A 303 33.68 -5.21 -0.05
C ILE A 303 34.49 -4.77 -1.29
N PRO A 304 35.38 -3.76 -1.18
CA PRO A 304 36.29 -3.43 -2.26
C PRO A 304 37.18 -4.66 -2.51
N LYS A 305 37.12 -5.23 -3.72
CA LYS A 305 37.90 -6.42 -4.09
C LYS A 305 39.39 -6.11 -4.06
N GLN A 306 40.02 -6.37 -2.92
CA GLN A 306 41.47 -6.52 -2.86
C GLN A 306 41.83 -7.84 -3.57
N GLN A 307 42.50 -7.72 -4.72
CA GLN A 307 43.08 -8.86 -5.39
C GLN A 307 44.20 -9.40 -4.52
N ASP A 308 44.05 -10.62 -3.99
CA ASP A 308 45.18 -11.40 -3.55
C ASP A 308 45.06 -12.85 -4.06
N GLY A 309 46.10 -13.28 -4.75
CA GLY A 309 46.17 -14.59 -5.38
C GLY A 309 46.68 -15.65 -4.40
N GLY A 310 45.92 -16.73 -4.20
CA GLY A 310 46.27 -17.75 -3.21
C GLY A 310 45.76 -19.14 -3.56
N HIS A 311 46.45 -19.83 -4.48
CA HIS A 311 46.22 -21.28 -4.66
C HIS A 311 46.52 -22.04 -3.35
N ARG A 312 45.57 -22.87 -2.89
CA ARG A 312 45.92 -24.12 -2.20
C ARG A 312 44.86 -25.21 -2.32
N ARG A 313 45.24 -26.29 -3.03
CA ARG A 313 44.59 -27.60 -2.98
C ARG A 313 44.86 -28.27 -1.63
N SER A 314 43.84 -28.87 -1.01
CA SER A 314 43.96 -30.13 -0.26
C SER A 314 42.57 -30.76 -0.18
N GLN A 315 42.32 -31.82 -0.93
CA GLN A 315 42.50 -33.24 -0.54
C GLN A 315 41.33 -33.81 0.30
N ARG A 316 40.30 -34.16 -0.47
CA ARG A 316 39.30 -35.19 -0.23
C ARG A 316 39.91 -36.46 0.39
N THR A 317 39.55 -36.79 1.63
CA THR A 317 39.66 -38.16 2.18
C THR A 317 38.33 -38.61 2.76
N ARG A 318 37.62 -39.46 2.01
CA ARG A 318 36.50 -40.25 2.54
C ARG A 318 37.03 -41.17 3.65
N ARG A 319 36.36 -41.20 4.80
CA ARG A 319 36.51 -42.32 5.75
C ARG A 319 35.15 -42.71 6.32
N ASN A 320 34.67 -43.88 5.91
CA ASN A 320 33.48 -44.51 6.50
C ASN A 320 33.81 -44.96 7.93
N SER A 321 32.98 -44.57 8.89
CA SER A 321 32.92 -45.21 10.21
C SER A 321 31.47 -45.34 10.67
N ARG A 322 30.90 -46.54 10.49
CA ARG A 322 29.71 -46.94 11.24
C ARG A 322 30.10 -47.04 12.72
N GLY A 323 29.60 -46.12 13.54
CA GLY A 323 29.81 -46.08 14.99
C GLY A 323 28.49 -46.13 15.73
N THR A 324 28.35 -47.06 16.65
CA THR A 324 27.15 -47.31 17.46
C THR A 324 26.75 -46.13 18.35
N ARG A 325 25.44 -46.01 18.61
CA ARG A 325 24.82 -45.10 19.59
C ARG A 325 25.62 -45.02 20.91
N SER A 326 26.07 -43.82 21.26
CA SER A 326 26.35 -43.42 22.64
C SER A 326 25.82 -42.01 22.86
N ARG A 327 24.81 -41.86 23.72
CA ARG A 327 24.39 -40.54 24.20
C ARG A 327 25.58 -39.87 24.90
N PRO A 328 25.98 -38.63 24.56
CA PRO A 328 26.89 -37.89 25.42
C PRO A 328 26.20 -37.61 26.76
N PRO A 329 26.95 -37.54 27.88
CA PRO A 329 26.38 -37.38 29.20
C PRO A 329 25.74 -36.01 29.37
N VAL A 330 24.70 -35.95 30.20
CA VAL A 330 24.13 -34.71 30.74
C VAL A 330 25.26 -33.89 31.36
N ARG A 331 25.61 -32.73 30.77
CA ARG A 331 26.57 -31.81 31.37
C ARG A 331 26.02 -31.30 32.72
N PRO A 332 26.80 -31.35 33.81
CA PRO A 332 26.32 -30.91 35.11
C PRO A 332 26.10 -29.40 35.16
N LYS A 333 25.02 -28.98 35.82
CA LYS A 333 24.77 -27.58 36.18
C LYS A 333 25.75 -27.15 37.28
N THR A 334 26.63 -26.18 37.02
CA THR A 334 27.18 -25.26 38.04
C THR A 334 27.88 -24.05 37.39
N TRP A 335 27.76 -22.88 38.03
CA TRP A 335 28.59 -21.66 37.88
C TRP A 335 28.33 -20.55 36.83
N PHE A 336 27.12 -20.41 36.29
CA PHE A 336 26.58 -19.06 35.96
C PHE A 336 25.12 -18.97 36.41
N GLN A 337 24.93 -18.93 37.72
CA GLN A 337 23.61 -19.08 38.34
C GLN A 337 23.12 -17.82 39.08
N LEU A 338 23.67 -16.65 38.71
CA LEU A 338 23.28 -15.33 39.24
C LEU A 338 22.64 -14.39 38.20
N GLU A 339 22.76 -14.66 36.90
CA GLU A 339 22.16 -13.82 35.83
C GLU A 339 20.70 -14.20 35.50
N ARG A 340 20.10 -15.12 36.25
CA ARG A 340 18.83 -15.81 35.91
C ARG A 340 17.53 -14.99 36.05
N SER A 341 17.60 -13.69 36.26
CA SER A 341 16.41 -12.84 36.42
C SER A 341 16.38 -11.58 35.54
N ARG A 342 17.44 -11.29 34.77
CA ARG A 342 17.43 -10.18 33.82
C ARG A 342 16.87 -10.66 32.48
N LYS A 343 15.90 -9.92 31.93
CA LYS A 343 15.35 -10.19 30.61
C LYS A 343 16.45 -9.99 29.56
N PRO A 344 16.54 -10.81 28.49
CA PRO A 344 17.42 -10.52 27.37
C PRO A 344 17.12 -9.14 26.78
N VAL A 345 18.16 -8.50 26.25
CA VAL A 345 18.09 -7.17 25.65
C VAL A 345 18.51 -7.26 24.19
N VAL A 346 17.66 -6.72 23.32
CA VAL A 346 17.86 -6.65 21.87
C VAL A 346 17.96 -5.19 21.46
N ALA A 347 18.87 -4.85 20.54
CA ALA A 347 19.06 -3.49 20.05
C ALA A 347 19.07 -3.45 18.52
N TYR A 348 18.43 -2.45 17.93
CA TYR A 348 18.38 -2.24 16.48
C TYR A 348 19.18 -1.02 16.02
N GLU A 349 19.72 -1.11 14.81
CA GLU A 349 20.34 0.00 14.06
C GLU A 349 19.83 0.03 12.61
N LEU A 350 19.84 1.21 11.97
CA LEU A 350 19.59 1.32 10.52
C LEU A 350 20.87 1.12 9.71
N LEU A 351 20.84 0.18 8.77
CA LEU A 351 21.93 -0.10 7.84
C LEU A 351 21.50 0.08 6.38
N GLU A 352 22.43 0.52 5.53
CA GLU A 352 22.21 0.63 4.08
C GLU A 352 22.17 -0.75 3.42
N ILE A 353 21.17 -0.96 2.55
CA ILE A 353 20.89 -2.23 1.86
C ILE A 353 20.70 -2.04 0.35
N ILE A 354 20.77 -3.14 -0.40
CA ILE A 354 20.45 -3.15 -1.83
C ILE A 354 19.13 -3.88 -2.05
N VAL A 355 18.10 -3.12 -2.39
CA VAL A 355 16.80 -3.67 -2.79
C VAL A 355 16.96 -4.41 -4.12
N SER A 356 16.94 -5.76 -4.06
CA SER A 356 17.28 -6.63 -5.19
C SER A 356 16.31 -7.78 -5.46
N GLU A 357 15.40 -8.08 -4.53
CA GLU A 357 14.42 -9.18 -4.64
C GLU A 357 12.96 -8.73 -4.75
N ALA A 358 12.65 -7.43 -4.59
CA ALA A 358 11.31 -6.91 -4.87
C ALA A 358 11.05 -6.82 -6.38
N GLU A 359 10.64 -7.93 -7.00
CA GLU A 359 10.25 -8.02 -8.41
C GLU A 359 9.25 -6.92 -8.82
N VAL A 360 8.37 -6.56 -7.89
CA VAL A 360 7.37 -5.49 -7.99
C VAL A 360 8.00 -4.15 -8.41
N LEU A 361 9.21 -3.82 -7.93
CA LEU A 361 9.87 -2.55 -8.22
C LEU A 361 10.45 -2.46 -9.65
N ASN A 362 10.65 -3.59 -10.33
CA ASN A 362 11.20 -3.60 -11.70
C ASN A 362 10.31 -2.86 -12.72
N TYR A 363 9.01 -2.71 -12.41
CA TYR A 363 8.00 -2.08 -13.26
C TYR A 363 7.84 -0.57 -12.99
N PHE A 364 8.39 -0.06 -11.88
CA PHE A 364 8.24 1.33 -11.46
C PHE A 364 9.48 2.18 -11.79
N PRO A 365 9.32 3.51 -11.97
CA PRO A 365 10.42 4.43 -12.25
C PRO A 365 11.20 4.78 -10.97
N VAL A 366 11.89 3.78 -10.41
CA VAL A 366 12.77 3.97 -9.24
C VAL A 366 14.05 4.70 -9.67
N PRO A 367 14.46 5.80 -9.00
CA PRO A 367 15.73 6.48 -9.29
C PRO A 367 16.94 5.59 -9.04
N ALA A 368 17.93 5.64 -9.94
CA ALA A 368 19.06 4.70 -9.93
C ALA A 368 19.99 4.85 -8.73
N ASP A 369 20.14 6.08 -8.20
CA ASP A 369 21.02 6.40 -7.07
C ASP A 369 20.28 6.34 -5.72
N SER A 370 19.09 5.71 -5.68
CA SER A 370 18.27 5.58 -4.48
C SER A 370 18.97 4.78 -3.37
N LYS A 371 19.01 5.36 -2.17
CA LYS A 371 19.49 4.73 -0.95
C LYS A 371 18.34 4.11 -0.16
N TYR A 372 18.60 2.93 0.38
CA TYR A 372 17.65 2.18 1.18
C TYR A 372 18.27 1.85 2.54
N LEU A 373 17.66 2.33 3.61
CA LEU A 373 18.02 1.95 4.98
C LEU A 373 17.01 0.92 5.49
N ALA A 374 17.45 -0.08 6.24
CA ALA A 374 16.59 -1.04 6.92
C ALA A 374 17.10 -1.38 8.32
N LEU A 375 16.18 -1.81 9.18
CA LEU A 375 16.46 -2.17 10.57
C LEU A 375 17.09 -3.56 10.67
N TYR A 376 18.18 -3.65 11.43
CA TYR A 376 18.87 -4.90 11.74
C TYR A 376 19.14 -5.02 13.24
N GLU A 377 19.17 -6.26 13.75
CA GLU A 377 19.67 -6.52 15.09
C GLU A 377 21.18 -6.24 15.16
N MET A 378 21.55 -5.38 16.11
CA MET A 378 22.91 -4.91 16.29
C MET A 378 23.68 -5.88 17.21
N LYS A 379 24.88 -6.29 16.79
CA LYS A 379 25.77 -7.10 17.61
C LYS A 379 26.37 -6.28 18.76
N LEU A 380 25.63 -6.22 19.86
CA LEU A 380 26.01 -5.51 21.09
C LEU A 380 27.36 -5.97 21.64
N ASP A 381 28.27 -5.00 21.81
CA ASP A 381 29.49 -5.17 22.60
C ASP A 381 29.16 -5.21 24.10
N ASN A 382 30.15 -5.56 24.93
CA ASN A 382 29.91 -5.73 26.37
C ASN A 382 29.58 -4.42 27.09
N GLN A 383 30.07 -3.27 26.61
CA GLN A 383 29.78 -1.97 27.22
C GLN A 383 28.35 -1.54 26.90
N SER A 384 27.94 -1.54 25.62
CA SER A 384 26.56 -1.20 25.25
C SER A 384 25.55 -2.16 25.87
N ARG A 385 25.87 -3.46 25.96
CA ARG A 385 25.01 -4.45 26.62
C ARG A 385 24.82 -4.14 28.12
N SER A 386 25.89 -3.76 28.83
CA SER A 386 25.77 -3.35 30.24
C SER A 386 24.91 -2.09 30.39
N GLN A 387 25.19 -1.06 29.58
CA GLN A 387 24.41 0.19 29.60
C GLN A 387 22.92 -0.05 29.34
N LEU A 388 22.58 -0.93 28.39
CA LEU A 388 21.19 -1.26 28.11
C LEU A 388 20.53 -2.08 29.22
N TYR A 389 21.23 -2.94 29.95
CA TYR A 389 20.68 -3.57 31.16
C TYR A 389 20.42 -2.54 32.25
N ASP A 390 21.34 -1.60 32.47
CA ASP A 390 21.19 -0.53 33.46
C ASP A 390 20.04 0.43 33.09
N ILE A 391 19.75 0.59 31.80
CA ILE A 391 18.57 1.32 31.28
C ILE A 391 17.30 0.46 31.36
N ALA A 392 17.36 -0.85 31.11
CA ALA A 392 16.21 -1.77 31.16
C ALA A 392 15.59 -1.84 32.57
N ASP A 393 16.43 -1.84 33.62
CA ASP A 393 16.00 -1.81 35.02
C ASP A 393 15.33 -0.46 35.43
N GLN A 394 15.32 0.57 34.57
CA GLN A 394 14.68 1.87 34.83
C GLN A 394 13.26 1.96 34.26
N THR A 395 12.35 2.66 34.96
CA THR A 395 10.97 2.89 34.49
C THR A 395 10.91 3.63 33.16
N TYR A 396 11.77 4.64 32.99
CA TYR A 396 11.90 5.45 31.77
C TYR A 396 13.34 5.41 31.26
N VAL A 397 13.52 5.60 29.96
CA VAL A 397 14.86 5.81 29.39
C VAL A 397 15.20 7.29 29.50
N PRO A 398 16.34 7.68 30.12
CA PRO A 398 16.71 9.08 30.26
C PRO A 398 16.76 9.80 28.92
N ALA A 399 16.25 11.02 28.85
CA ALA A 399 16.17 11.79 27.59
C ALA A 399 17.53 12.09 26.90
N SER A 400 18.63 12.02 27.64
CA SER A 400 20.01 12.13 27.13
C SER A 400 20.65 10.79 26.71
N ALA A 401 19.97 9.66 26.91
CA ALA A 401 20.47 8.37 26.47
C ALA A 401 20.48 8.30 24.92
N PRO A 402 21.47 7.62 24.31
CA PRO A 402 21.52 7.39 22.86
C PRO A 402 20.56 6.29 22.39
N TRP A 403 19.69 5.79 23.27
CA TRP A 403 18.80 4.65 23.06
C TRP A 403 17.36 5.06 23.31
N VAL A 404 16.42 4.46 22.57
CA VAL A 404 14.98 4.55 22.81
C VAL A 404 14.44 3.13 23.00
N ARG A 405 13.61 2.92 24.02
CA ARG A 405 12.96 1.63 24.29
C ARG A 405 11.72 1.51 23.38
N LEU A 406 11.67 0.46 22.57
CA LEU A 406 10.54 0.18 21.68
C LEU A 406 9.43 -0.62 22.37
N SER A 407 9.80 -1.55 23.25
CA SER A 407 8.86 -2.26 24.11
C SER A 407 9.56 -2.81 25.35
N GLY A 408 8.86 -2.77 26.49
CA GLY A 408 9.28 -3.45 27.72
C GLY A 408 8.09 -3.83 28.59
N GLY A 409 8.34 -4.45 29.74
CA GLY A 409 7.29 -4.87 30.68
C GLY A 409 6.75 -6.27 30.41
N ASP A 410 6.01 -6.49 29.33
CA ASP A 410 5.29 -7.75 29.06
C ASP A 410 5.98 -8.70 28.07
N SER A 411 7.03 -8.25 27.36
CA SER A 411 7.73 -9.08 26.38
C SER A 411 8.82 -9.96 27.01
N SER A 412 9.23 -11.00 26.27
CA SER A 412 10.32 -11.93 26.61
C SER A 412 11.70 -11.25 26.64
N ALA A 413 11.86 -10.17 25.87
CA ALA A 413 13.05 -9.33 25.82
C ALA A 413 12.67 -7.84 25.93
N ASP A 414 13.59 -7.00 26.38
CA ASP A 414 13.45 -5.55 26.26
C ASP A 414 14.15 -5.08 24.97
N TYR A 415 13.40 -4.36 24.13
CA TYR A 415 13.84 -3.99 22.77
C TYR A 415 14.19 -2.51 22.72
N PHE A 416 15.35 -2.19 22.13
CA PHE A 416 15.87 -0.84 21.98
C PHE A 416 16.25 -0.53 20.53
N ILE A 417 16.34 0.76 20.22
CA ILE A 417 16.83 1.28 18.94
C ILE A 417 17.70 2.50 19.23
N ARG A 418 18.70 2.79 18.38
CA ARG A 418 19.44 4.06 18.46
C ARG A 418 18.48 5.24 18.32
N ARG A 419 18.67 6.26 19.15
CA ARG A 419 17.87 7.49 19.14
C ARG A 419 17.87 8.15 17.76
N GLU A 420 19.04 8.31 17.14
CA GLU A 420 19.17 8.90 15.80
C GLU A 420 18.30 8.15 14.77
N ASP A 421 18.34 6.82 14.79
CA ASP A 421 17.65 5.97 13.81
C ASP A 421 16.13 6.03 13.94
N ILE A 422 15.59 5.99 15.16
CA ILE A 422 14.14 6.16 15.37
C ILE A 422 13.69 7.59 15.09
N GLN A 423 14.54 8.60 15.34
CA GLN A 423 14.25 9.99 14.97
C GLN A 423 14.19 10.16 13.44
N ARG A 424 15.04 9.47 12.66
CA ARG A 424 14.95 9.43 11.18
C ARG A 424 13.64 8.78 10.70
N ILE A 425 13.25 7.64 11.28
CA ILE A 425 11.97 6.97 10.95
C ILE A 425 10.78 7.88 11.30
N ALA A 426 10.76 8.48 12.49
CA ALA A 426 9.71 9.39 12.92
C ALA A 426 9.60 10.61 11.99
N ALA A 427 10.73 11.23 11.62
CA ALA A 427 10.78 12.30 10.63
C ALA A 427 10.17 11.88 9.28
N SER A 428 10.49 10.67 8.79
CA SER A 428 9.91 10.12 7.55
C SER A 428 8.37 10.02 7.61
N VAL A 429 7.80 9.59 8.74
CA VAL A 429 6.33 9.55 8.96
C VAL A 429 5.72 10.95 9.06
N LEU A 430 6.44 11.88 9.70
CA LEU A 430 5.99 13.24 9.91
C LEU A 430 5.98 14.06 8.62
N ASP A 431 6.95 13.85 7.74
CA ASP A 431 7.11 14.59 6.48
C ASP A 431 6.37 13.95 5.30
N LEU A 432 5.87 12.72 5.47
CA LEU A 432 5.05 12.01 4.47
C LEU A 432 3.86 12.88 4.00
N PRO A 433 3.73 13.20 2.71
CA PRO A 433 2.55 13.89 2.19
C PRO A 433 1.36 12.93 2.17
N TRP A 434 0.52 12.97 3.21
CA TRP A 434 -0.68 12.13 3.29
C TRP A 434 -1.72 12.49 2.22
N HIS A 435 -2.34 11.45 1.67
CA HIS A 435 -3.53 11.57 0.83
C HIS A 435 -4.80 11.38 1.70
N PRO A 436 -5.95 12.02 1.41
CA PRO A 436 -7.21 11.83 2.15
C PRO A 436 -7.69 10.38 2.25
N GLU A 437 -7.27 9.52 1.31
CA GLU A 437 -7.59 8.08 1.27
C GLU A 437 -6.56 7.20 2.01
N GLY A 438 -5.58 7.81 2.68
CA GLY A 438 -4.44 7.13 3.31
C GLY A 438 -3.50 6.47 2.30
N TYR A 439 -2.64 5.60 2.80
CA TYR A 439 -1.79 4.71 1.99
C TYR A 439 -1.93 3.25 2.49
N LEU A 440 -1.50 2.31 1.64
CA LEU A 440 -1.32 0.91 2.03
C LEU A 440 0.04 0.79 2.72
N LEU A 441 0.05 0.31 3.95
CA LEU A 441 1.25 0.18 4.78
C LEU A 441 1.25 -1.17 5.50
N PRO A 442 2.29 -2.01 5.34
CA PRO A 442 2.32 -3.34 5.93
C PRO A 442 2.40 -3.30 7.47
N GLY A 443 1.71 -4.24 8.12
CA GLY A 443 1.86 -4.51 9.55
C GLY A 443 1.11 -3.54 10.48
N ILE A 444 0.25 -2.68 9.95
CA ILE A 444 -0.53 -1.72 10.75
C ILE A 444 -1.78 -2.37 11.37
N SER A 445 -2.41 -3.34 10.71
CA SER A 445 -3.71 -3.87 11.18
C SER A 445 -3.59 -5.01 12.20
N GLN A 446 -2.39 -5.51 12.49
CA GLN A 446 -2.17 -6.62 13.42
C GLN A 446 -2.03 -6.13 14.87
N ASP A 447 -3.12 -5.85 15.59
CA ASP A 447 -3.05 -5.32 16.98
C ASP A 447 -2.20 -6.17 17.96
N ASN A 448 -2.09 -7.48 17.73
CA ASN A 448 -1.26 -8.40 18.52
C ASN A 448 0.09 -8.77 17.85
N GLY A 449 0.39 -8.22 16.66
CA GLY A 449 1.54 -8.58 15.83
C GLY A 449 2.28 -7.41 15.17
N ARG A 450 1.87 -6.16 15.46
CA ARG A 450 2.60 -4.94 15.05
C ARG A 450 4.05 -5.02 15.53
N GLY A 451 4.98 -4.67 14.65
CA GLY A 451 6.36 -4.43 15.04
C GLY A 451 6.44 -3.38 16.15
N LYS A 452 7.41 -3.50 17.06
CA LYS A 452 7.61 -2.55 18.17
C LYS A 452 7.83 -1.13 17.65
N VAL A 453 8.54 -0.94 16.53
CA VAL A 453 8.69 0.37 15.86
C VAL A 453 7.33 0.97 15.45
N ILE A 454 6.46 0.19 14.78
CA ILE A 454 5.10 0.63 14.43
C ILE A 454 4.30 0.95 15.71
N THR A 455 4.46 0.11 16.74
CA THR A 455 3.78 0.28 18.03
C THR A 455 4.16 1.59 18.72
N LEU A 456 5.45 1.95 18.73
CA LEU A 456 5.94 3.24 19.25
C LEU A 456 5.35 4.40 18.43
N LEU A 457 5.44 4.36 17.11
CA LEU A 457 4.94 5.43 16.21
C LEU A 457 3.42 5.60 16.31
N CYS A 458 2.67 4.53 16.59
CA CYS A 458 1.21 4.54 16.82
C CYS A 458 0.79 4.78 18.28
N SER A 459 1.73 4.85 19.24
CA SER A 459 1.43 4.91 20.69
C SER A 459 0.54 6.10 21.07
N LEU A 460 0.71 7.24 20.39
CA LEU A 460 -0.05 8.46 20.64
C LEU A 460 -1.49 8.40 20.14
N ALA A 461 -1.81 7.52 19.18
CA ALA A 461 -3.13 7.45 18.55
C ALA A 461 -4.27 7.28 19.58
N LEU A 462 -4.07 6.45 20.60
CA LEU A 462 -5.02 6.23 21.69
C LEU A 462 -5.25 7.50 22.55
N ARG A 463 -4.25 8.37 22.63
CA ARG A 463 -4.25 9.62 23.41
C ARG A 463 -4.66 10.84 22.59
N ALA A 464 -4.61 10.77 21.26
CA ALA A 464 -4.88 11.88 20.34
C ALA A 464 -6.28 12.47 20.53
N ARG A 465 -7.34 11.64 20.66
CA ARG A 465 -8.71 12.15 20.90
C ARG A 465 -8.84 12.88 22.26
N PRO A 466 -8.43 12.31 23.41
CA PRO A 466 -8.36 13.05 24.67
C PRO A 466 -7.52 14.33 24.61
N PHE A 467 -6.41 14.33 23.86
CA PHE A 467 -5.57 15.51 23.67
C PHE A 467 -6.31 16.62 22.90
N VAL A 468 -6.96 16.28 21.78
CA VAL A 468 -7.82 17.21 21.01
C VAL A 468 -8.93 17.83 21.86
N VAL A 469 -9.57 17.05 22.73
CA VAL A 469 -10.61 17.54 23.66
C VAL A 469 -10.02 18.60 24.61
N ARG A 470 -8.89 18.32 25.25
CA ARG A 470 -8.22 19.28 26.16
C ARG A 470 -7.74 20.54 25.44
N MET A 471 -7.17 20.38 24.24
CA MET A 471 -6.74 21.52 23.41
C MET A 471 -7.91 22.43 23.03
N LYS A 472 -9.10 21.86 22.80
CA LYS A 472 -10.34 22.63 22.60
C LYS A 472 -10.80 23.32 23.89
N GLU A 473 -10.79 22.64 25.03
CA GLU A 473 -11.15 23.22 26.33
C GLU A 473 -10.22 24.38 26.74
N GLY A 474 -8.93 24.27 26.41
CA GLY A 474 -7.91 25.29 26.64
C GLY A 474 -7.63 26.21 25.45
N ALA A 475 -8.52 26.31 24.45
CA ALA A 475 -8.28 27.05 23.21
C ALA A 475 -7.93 28.55 23.44
N ASP A 476 -8.46 29.13 24.52
CA ASP A 476 -8.15 30.49 25.00
C ASP A 476 -6.66 30.73 25.32
N MET A 477 -5.92 29.66 25.62
CA MET A 477 -4.51 29.70 26.03
C MET A 477 -3.54 29.31 24.91
N LEU A 478 -4.05 28.99 23.71
CA LEU A 478 -3.24 28.60 22.55
C LEU A 478 -2.67 29.78 21.76
N ASP A 479 -2.92 31.01 22.22
CA ASP A 479 -2.46 32.26 21.59
C ASP A 479 -2.91 32.37 20.11
N LEU A 480 -4.13 31.91 19.86
CA LEU A 480 -4.80 31.97 18.55
C LEU A 480 -5.55 33.29 18.39
N ASN A 481 -5.58 33.85 17.18
CA ASN A 481 -6.41 35.00 16.90
C ASN A 481 -7.92 34.64 16.95
N ILE A 482 -8.81 35.64 17.02
CA ILE A 482 -10.25 35.41 17.22
C ILE A 482 -10.87 34.51 16.13
N ASN A 483 -10.40 34.61 14.89
CA ASN A 483 -10.89 33.82 13.76
C ASN A 483 -10.35 32.39 13.81
N GLU A 484 -9.03 32.23 14.00
CA GLU A 484 -8.36 30.93 14.19
C GLU A 484 -8.96 30.16 15.35
N LYS A 485 -9.18 30.81 16.50
CA LYS A 485 -9.80 30.22 17.69
C LYS A 485 -11.19 29.69 17.39
N LYS A 486 -12.02 30.48 16.68
CA LYS A 486 -13.37 30.06 16.27
C LYS A 486 -13.31 28.85 15.33
N GLU A 487 -12.47 28.91 14.30
CA GLU A 487 -12.31 27.83 13.33
C GLU A 487 -11.73 26.55 13.98
N PHE A 488 -10.78 26.71 14.90
CA PHE A 488 -10.19 25.61 15.69
C PHE A 488 -11.26 24.90 16.54
N ILE A 489 -12.08 25.66 17.28
CA ILE A 489 -13.18 25.10 18.09
C ILE A 489 -14.21 24.40 17.19
N GLU A 490 -14.55 24.96 16.03
CA GLU A 490 -15.49 24.36 15.08
C GLU A 490 -14.97 23.03 14.49
N LYS A 491 -13.73 23.00 14.00
CA LYS A 491 -13.13 21.78 13.44
C LYS A 491 -12.91 20.71 14.51
N THR A 492 -12.38 21.07 15.69
CA THR A 492 -12.19 20.10 16.78
C THR A 492 -13.52 19.52 17.25
N GLU A 493 -14.58 20.32 17.40
CA GLU A 493 -15.90 19.83 17.77
C GLU A 493 -16.48 18.87 16.71
N PHE A 494 -16.32 19.19 15.42
CA PHE A 494 -16.73 18.31 14.33
C PHE A 494 -16.01 16.95 14.40
N ILE A 495 -14.70 16.96 14.66
CA ILE A 495 -13.87 15.76 14.80
C ILE A 495 -14.27 14.94 16.02
N ILE A 496 -14.42 15.56 17.19
CA ILE A 496 -14.82 14.89 18.43
C ILE A 496 -16.19 14.21 18.25
N ARG A 497 -17.17 14.90 17.65
CA ARG A 497 -18.48 14.32 17.34
C ARG A 497 -18.40 13.19 16.31
N LYS A 498 -17.60 13.32 15.25
CA LYS A 498 -17.51 12.31 14.19
C LYS A 498 -16.75 11.06 14.63
N THR A 499 -15.64 11.20 15.33
CA THR A 499 -14.90 10.08 15.93
C THR A 499 -15.75 9.30 16.95
N ALA A 500 -16.59 10.00 17.73
CA ALA A 500 -17.53 9.34 18.64
C ALA A 500 -18.63 8.52 17.92
N SER A 501 -18.96 8.87 16.67
CA SER A 501 -20.00 8.19 15.88
C SER A 501 -19.55 6.91 15.15
N SER A 502 -18.39 6.34 15.51
CA SER A 502 -17.76 5.17 14.87
C SER A 502 -17.75 5.28 13.33
N PRO A 503 -16.98 6.23 12.76
CA PRO A 503 -16.88 6.41 11.32
C PRO A 503 -16.16 5.22 10.68
N THR A 504 -16.43 4.94 9.40
CA THR A 504 -15.61 3.98 8.64
C THR A 504 -14.18 4.50 8.53
N ARG A 505 -13.19 3.61 8.41
CA ARG A 505 -11.76 3.96 8.37
C ARG A 505 -11.45 5.06 7.33
N HIS A 506 -11.98 4.93 6.11
CA HIS A 506 -11.96 5.97 5.07
C HIS A 506 -12.53 7.34 5.52
N ALA A 507 -13.71 7.35 6.15
CA ALA A 507 -14.34 8.59 6.61
C ALA A 507 -13.61 9.24 7.81
N LEU A 508 -12.83 8.45 8.56
CA LEU A 508 -11.90 8.97 9.56
C LEU A 508 -10.68 9.60 8.89
N LEU A 509 -10.02 8.91 7.95
CA LEU A 509 -8.84 9.41 7.23
C LEU A 509 -9.08 10.76 6.54
N GLN A 510 -10.18 10.91 5.78
CA GLN A 510 -10.52 12.19 5.15
C GLN A 510 -10.70 13.35 6.15
N LEU A 511 -11.23 13.03 7.34
CA LEU A 511 -11.48 14.00 8.41
C LEU A 511 -10.20 14.36 9.16
N LEU A 512 -9.30 13.40 9.39
CA LEU A 512 -7.98 13.63 9.96
C LEU A 512 -7.08 14.42 9.00
N PHE A 513 -7.08 14.09 7.70
CA PHE A 513 -6.32 14.83 6.68
C PHE A 513 -6.69 16.31 6.64
N ARG A 514 -7.99 16.63 6.56
CA ARG A 514 -8.48 18.03 6.58
C ARG A 514 -8.14 18.77 7.86
N PHE A 515 -7.95 18.06 8.97
CA PHE A 515 -7.53 18.67 10.22
C PHE A 515 -6.02 18.83 10.32
N ASP A 516 -5.21 17.89 9.84
CA ASP A 516 -3.75 18.04 9.72
C ASP A 516 -3.39 19.24 8.84
N VAL A 517 -4.04 19.40 7.69
CA VAL A 517 -3.85 20.58 6.81
C VAL A 517 -4.16 21.89 7.53
N PHE A 518 -5.17 21.91 8.40
CA PHE A 518 -5.50 23.09 9.20
C PHE A 518 -4.55 23.30 10.39
N VAL A 519 -4.18 22.25 11.11
CA VAL A 519 -3.23 22.35 12.23
C VAL A 519 -1.86 22.81 11.73
N ALA A 520 -1.46 22.43 10.52
CA ALA A 520 -0.24 22.92 9.85
C ALA A 520 -0.21 24.45 9.68
N THR A 521 -1.37 25.14 9.58
CA THR A 521 -1.40 26.61 9.51
C THR A 521 -1.29 27.29 10.88
N LEU A 522 -1.29 26.53 11.98
CA LEU A 522 -1.19 27.01 13.36
C LEU A 522 0.19 26.74 13.99
N GLU A 523 1.09 26.08 13.25
CA GLU A 523 2.43 25.71 13.71
C GLU A 523 3.38 26.92 13.79
N HIS A 524 4.44 26.78 14.59
CA HIS A 524 5.45 27.81 14.79
C HIS A 524 6.23 28.14 13.49
N GLU A 525 6.56 29.41 13.24
CA GLU A 525 7.16 29.89 11.97
C GLU A 525 8.46 29.16 11.55
N ASN A 526 9.27 28.71 12.51
CA ASN A 526 10.50 27.97 12.22
C ASN A 526 10.24 26.45 12.07
N ALA A 527 10.42 25.93 10.86
CA ALA A 527 10.33 24.50 10.53
C ALA A 527 11.28 23.61 11.39
N ASP A 528 12.48 24.06 11.75
CA ASP A 528 13.40 23.29 12.59
C ASP A 528 12.78 22.98 13.96
N VAL A 529 12.07 23.97 14.52
CA VAL A 529 11.34 23.87 15.80
C VAL A 529 10.13 22.96 15.65
N GLN A 530 9.38 23.08 14.55
CA GLN A 530 8.26 22.20 14.28
C GLN A 530 8.72 20.74 14.28
N GLN A 531 9.78 20.45 13.51
CA GLN A 531 10.27 19.09 13.32
C GLN A 531 10.87 18.52 14.60
N ALA A 532 11.67 19.30 15.33
CA ALA A 532 12.19 18.99 16.66
C ALA A 532 11.10 18.49 17.62
N ILE A 533 10.04 19.28 17.80
CA ILE A 533 8.96 18.98 18.75
C ILE A 533 8.13 17.79 18.27
N LYS A 534 7.81 17.71 16.96
CA LYS A 534 7.05 16.57 16.41
C LYS A 534 7.80 15.24 16.59
N ILE A 535 9.12 15.22 16.32
CA ILE A 535 9.98 14.05 16.51
C ILE A 535 9.99 13.64 17.99
N LEU A 536 10.31 14.55 18.91
CA LEU A 536 10.31 14.25 20.34
C LEU A 536 8.95 13.75 20.85
N THR A 537 7.85 14.28 20.31
CA THR A 537 6.49 13.83 20.66
C THR A 537 6.25 12.38 20.26
N LEU A 538 6.84 11.89 19.14
CA LEU A 538 6.72 10.50 18.69
C LEU A 538 7.75 9.54 19.31
N THR A 539 8.97 10.00 19.60
CA THR A 539 10.09 9.11 19.97
C THR A 539 10.49 9.16 21.44
N ASN A 540 9.93 10.06 22.25
CA ASN A 540 10.26 10.20 23.66
C ASN A 540 8.99 10.22 24.52
N ASP A 541 8.74 9.14 25.26
CA ASP A 541 7.57 8.98 26.12
C ASP A 541 7.50 10.04 27.25
N GLU A 542 8.62 10.44 27.83
CA GLU A 542 8.65 11.46 28.89
C GLU A 542 8.18 12.81 28.34
N PHE A 543 8.65 13.20 27.16
CA PHE A 543 8.24 14.41 26.46
C PHE A 543 6.77 14.36 26.04
N ALA A 544 6.32 13.24 25.46
CA ALA A 544 4.93 13.04 25.08
C ALA A 544 3.99 13.07 26.30
N ASN A 545 4.41 12.48 27.42
CA ASN A 545 3.70 12.58 28.70
C ASN A 545 3.66 14.02 29.21
N LEU A 546 4.78 14.75 29.21
CA LEU A 546 4.84 16.15 29.62
C LEU A 546 3.86 17.00 28.81
N VAL A 547 3.90 16.92 27.48
CA VAL A 547 2.99 17.62 26.57
C VAL A 547 1.52 17.28 26.89
N TYR A 548 1.20 15.99 27.05
CA TYR A 548 -0.16 15.52 27.37
C TYR A 548 -0.66 16.02 28.73
N HIS A 549 0.22 16.09 29.73
CA HIS A 549 -0.08 16.61 31.06
C HIS A 549 -0.21 18.12 31.07
N SER A 550 0.65 18.86 30.38
CA SER A 550 0.54 20.33 30.30
C SER A 550 -0.74 20.78 29.60
N ALA A 551 -1.20 20.06 28.57
CA ALA A 551 -2.52 20.28 27.98
C ALA A 551 -3.70 20.10 28.97
N ARG A 552 -3.52 19.33 30.06
CA ARG A 552 -4.51 19.20 31.16
C ARG A 552 -4.47 20.37 32.15
N HIS A 553 -3.36 21.11 32.21
CA HIS A 553 -3.08 22.14 33.20
C HIS A 553 -2.92 23.54 32.59
N LEU A 554 -3.53 23.77 31.43
CA LEU A 554 -3.54 25.05 30.69
C LEU A 554 -4.11 26.26 31.48
N SER A 555 -4.72 26.04 32.65
CA SER A 555 -5.65 26.97 33.27
C SER A 555 -5.08 28.04 34.22
N SER A 556 -3.77 28.06 34.55
CA SER A 556 -3.31 28.96 35.63
C SER A 556 -1.90 29.59 35.57
N ASN A 557 -0.87 29.00 34.95
CA ASN A 557 0.48 29.63 34.89
C ASN A 557 1.35 29.27 33.66
N ALA A 558 0.87 28.42 32.75
CA ALA A 558 1.72 27.83 31.70
C ALA A 558 2.20 28.81 30.61
N SER A 559 1.56 29.97 30.46
CA SER A 559 1.88 30.97 29.42
C SER A 559 3.15 31.78 29.68
N SER A 560 3.68 31.78 30.91
CA SER A 560 4.94 32.46 31.26
C SER A 560 6.17 31.56 31.09
N LEU A 561 5.99 30.23 31.02
CA LEU A 561 7.07 29.27 30.81
C LEU A 561 7.57 29.36 29.37
N ARG A 562 8.79 29.87 29.21
CA ARG A 562 9.52 29.88 27.95
C ARG A 562 10.28 28.58 27.80
N VAL A 563 10.03 27.86 26.71
CA VAL A 563 10.80 26.68 26.33
C VAL A 563 11.94 27.16 25.43
N GLU A 564 13.17 26.74 25.70
CA GLU A 564 14.33 27.18 24.95
C GLU A 564 14.83 26.05 24.04
N TYR A 565 14.91 26.30 22.74
CA TYR A 565 15.46 25.36 21.77
C TYR A 565 16.79 25.85 21.22
N ASP A 566 17.89 25.17 21.54
CA ASP A 566 19.17 25.44 20.91
C ASP A 566 19.28 24.69 19.57
N THR A 567 19.07 25.44 18.49
CA THR A 567 19.22 24.96 17.11
C THR A 567 20.62 24.42 16.77
N ARG A 568 21.65 24.66 17.60
CA ARG A 568 23.02 24.18 17.37
C ARG A 568 23.27 22.80 17.96
N SER A 569 22.93 22.60 19.24
CA SER A 569 23.07 21.33 19.94
C SER A 569 21.90 20.36 19.72
N GLY A 570 20.73 20.87 19.29
CA GLY A 570 19.51 20.06 19.19
C GLY A 570 18.83 19.84 20.55
N ILE A 571 19.24 20.57 21.59
CA ILE A 571 18.69 20.44 22.94
C ILE A 571 17.46 21.33 23.09
N LEU A 572 16.35 20.72 23.47
CA LEU A 572 15.12 21.39 23.89
C LEU A 572 15.04 21.41 25.42
N THR A 573 15.06 22.61 25.99
CA THR A 573 15.11 22.87 27.42
C THR A 573 13.76 23.37 27.91
N ILE A 574 13.11 22.60 28.79
CA ILE A 574 11.83 22.94 29.40
C ILE A 574 12.03 23.25 30.90
N PRO A 575 11.76 24.49 31.35
CA PRO A 575 11.70 24.80 32.77
C PRO A 575 10.47 24.15 33.42
N GLY A 576 10.69 23.36 34.47
CA GLY A 576 9.66 22.75 35.28
C GLY A 576 9.14 23.67 36.39
N LEU A 577 7.93 23.38 36.88
CA LEU A 577 7.21 24.19 37.88
C LEU A 577 7.92 24.33 39.25
N PHE A 578 8.93 23.50 39.51
CA PHE A 578 9.70 23.48 40.76
C PHE A 578 11.16 23.94 40.59
N GLY A 579 11.48 24.64 39.49
CA GLY A 579 12.85 25.07 39.17
C GLY A 579 13.77 23.96 38.66
N THR A 580 13.26 22.72 38.52
CA THR A 580 13.94 21.66 37.79
C THR A 580 13.94 21.98 36.29
N VAL A 581 15.05 21.76 35.62
CA VAL A 581 15.17 21.93 34.16
C VAL A 581 15.21 20.55 33.52
N GLN A 582 14.31 20.28 32.57
CA GLN A 582 14.32 19.07 31.77
C GLN A 582 14.90 19.38 30.39
N THR A 583 15.79 18.52 29.91
CA THR A 583 16.45 18.65 28.62
C THR A 583 16.16 17.43 27.76
N PHE A 584 15.75 17.65 26.51
CA PHE A 584 15.45 16.60 25.55
C PHE A 584 16.36 16.78 24.32
N GLU A 585 17.04 15.70 23.92
CA GLU A 585 18.00 15.73 22.83
C GLU A 585 17.41 15.28 21.50
N ILE A 586 17.65 16.06 20.45
CA ILE A 586 17.37 15.70 19.07
C ILE A 586 18.68 15.67 18.30
N ASP A 587 18.92 14.58 17.60
CA ASP A 587 20.13 14.41 16.82
C ASP A 587 20.07 15.35 15.61
N VAL A 588 20.86 16.43 15.65
CA VAL A 588 20.80 17.57 14.70
C VAL A 588 21.00 17.13 13.24
N ALA A 589 21.69 16.01 13.01
CA ALA A 589 21.86 15.37 11.72
C ALA A 589 20.53 14.88 11.11
N VAL A 590 19.48 14.66 11.91
CA VAL A 590 18.12 14.33 11.46
C VAL A 590 17.39 15.58 10.95
N LEU A 591 17.68 16.76 11.52
CA LEU A 591 16.97 18.01 11.21
C LEU A 591 17.56 18.79 10.03
N LYS A 592 18.89 18.93 9.94
CA LYS A 592 19.53 19.90 9.03
C LYS A 592 19.81 19.38 7.61
N GLN A 593 19.02 18.42 7.15
CA GLN A 593 19.38 17.58 5.99
C GLN A 593 19.27 18.26 4.62
N SER A 594 18.52 19.36 4.51
CA SER A 594 18.25 20.05 3.23
C SER A 594 18.71 21.51 3.20
N GLN A 595 19.18 22.08 4.31
CA GLN A 595 19.63 23.47 4.39
C GLN A 595 21.02 23.59 5.02
N LEU A 596 22.05 23.53 4.17
CA LEU A 596 23.45 23.86 4.48
C LEU A 596 23.68 25.36 4.77
N GLN A 597 22.68 26.09 5.27
CA GLN A 597 22.88 27.43 5.79
C GLN A 597 23.48 27.34 7.21
N LEU A 598 24.80 27.14 7.26
CA LEU A 598 25.63 27.51 8.41
C LEU A 598 25.61 29.04 8.57
N GLY A 599 24.47 29.56 9.04
CA GLY A 599 24.15 30.98 9.13
C GLY A 599 23.37 31.30 10.39
N SER A 600 24.09 31.43 11.51
CA SER A 600 23.66 32.14 12.73
C SER A 600 22.18 32.01 13.13
N ARG A 601 21.76 30.81 13.56
CA ARG A 601 20.64 30.68 14.52
C ARG A 601 21.18 30.28 15.89
N GLY A 602 20.51 30.77 16.93
CA GLY A 602 20.91 30.62 18.33
C GLY A 602 19.85 29.86 19.12
N ILE A 603 19.75 30.19 20.41
CA ILE A 603 18.66 29.74 21.28
C ILE A 603 17.36 30.44 20.84
N ILE A 604 16.32 29.66 20.56
CA ILE A 604 14.99 30.15 20.23
C ILE A 604 14.09 29.98 21.45
N SER A 605 13.55 31.08 21.97
CA SER A 605 12.54 31.07 23.02
C SER A 605 11.16 30.85 22.41
N LEU A 606 10.50 29.76 22.82
CA LEU A 606 9.19 29.31 22.37
C LEU A 606 8.14 29.51 23.47
N LYS A 607 6.91 29.85 23.08
CA LYS A 607 5.78 29.82 24.01
C LYS A 607 5.34 28.37 24.22
N HIS A 608 4.84 28.06 25.41
CA HIS A 608 4.30 26.73 25.67
C HIS A 608 3.11 26.38 24.73
N SER A 609 2.31 27.38 24.33
CA SER A 609 1.24 27.22 23.34
C SER A 609 1.74 26.72 21.97
N ASP A 610 2.91 27.16 21.52
CA ASP A 610 3.51 26.73 20.25
C ASP A 610 3.91 25.25 20.30
N VAL A 611 4.47 24.80 21.43
CA VAL A 611 4.78 23.38 21.67
C VAL A 611 3.52 22.52 21.59
N LEU A 612 2.42 22.96 22.20
CA LEU A 612 1.16 22.23 22.16
C LEU A 612 0.52 22.19 20.75
N LYS A 613 0.56 23.30 20.00
CA LYS A 613 0.06 23.38 18.61
C LYS A 613 0.84 22.46 17.67
N VAL A 614 2.17 22.44 17.78
CA VAL A 614 3.04 21.56 16.97
C VAL A 614 2.87 20.09 17.37
N ALA A 615 2.85 19.78 18.67
CA ALA A 615 2.66 18.42 19.14
C ALA A 615 1.29 17.84 18.75
N LEU A 616 0.23 18.66 18.68
CA LEU A 616 -1.07 18.26 18.14
C LEU A 616 -0.95 17.62 16.76
N ARG A 617 -0.08 18.15 15.88
CA ARG A 617 0.16 17.57 14.57
C ARG A 617 0.81 16.18 14.66
N ALA A 618 1.76 15.97 15.57
CA ALA A 618 2.35 14.65 15.81
C ALA A 618 1.31 13.63 16.33
N TYR A 619 0.42 14.03 17.26
CA TYR A 619 -0.71 13.20 17.70
C TYR A 619 -1.63 12.81 16.53
N LEU A 620 -1.91 13.75 15.62
CA LEU A 620 -2.72 13.48 14.43
C LEU A 620 -2.03 12.57 13.43
N ARG A 621 -0.73 12.79 13.15
CA ARG A 621 0.08 11.96 12.24
C ARG A 621 0.18 10.51 12.75
N SER A 622 0.37 10.31 14.05
CA SER A 622 0.29 8.99 14.71
C SER A 622 -1.08 8.34 14.55
N LEU A 623 -2.17 9.11 14.74
CA LEU A 623 -3.53 8.62 14.55
C LEU A 623 -3.84 8.28 13.08
N VAL A 624 -3.39 9.08 12.12
CA VAL A 624 -3.50 8.81 10.67
C VAL A 624 -2.75 7.52 10.31
N LEU A 625 -1.51 7.35 10.78
CA LEU A 625 -0.73 6.13 10.59
C LEU A 625 -1.50 4.90 11.11
N SER A 626 -1.98 4.95 12.36
CA SER A 626 -2.77 3.85 12.96
C SER A 626 -4.12 3.59 12.27
N SER A 627 -4.60 4.54 11.47
CA SER A 627 -5.86 4.47 10.72
C SER A 627 -5.66 4.01 9.27
N CYS A 628 -4.43 3.78 8.81
CA CYS A 628 -4.16 3.30 7.46
C CYS A 628 -4.59 1.84 7.25
N TYR A 629 -4.59 1.43 5.98
CA TYR A 629 -4.96 0.08 5.55
C TYR A 629 -3.72 -0.80 5.45
N ASP A 630 -3.84 -2.08 5.79
CA ASP A 630 -2.72 -3.01 5.68
C ASP A 630 -2.39 -3.33 4.22
N ALA A 631 -1.10 -3.35 3.88
CA ALA A 631 -0.64 -3.79 2.57
C ALA A 631 -0.51 -5.32 2.45
N GLU A 632 -0.46 -6.03 3.58
CA GLU A 632 -0.21 -7.48 3.61
C GLU A 632 -1.22 -8.34 2.82
N PRO A 633 -2.55 -8.06 2.82
CA PRO A 633 -3.49 -8.80 1.98
C PRO A 633 -3.23 -8.60 0.47
N LEU A 634 -2.71 -7.43 0.08
CA LEU A 634 -2.35 -7.15 -1.31
C LEU A 634 -1.03 -7.85 -1.69
N THR A 635 0.02 -7.70 -0.89
CA THR A 635 1.33 -8.32 -1.20
C THR A 635 1.23 -9.84 -1.22
N SER A 636 0.61 -10.44 -0.19
CA SER A 636 0.41 -11.90 -0.13
C SER A 636 -0.46 -12.45 -1.27
N CYS A 637 -1.45 -11.70 -1.76
CA CYS A 637 -2.21 -12.08 -2.96
C CYS A 637 -1.28 -12.21 -4.18
N PHE A 638 -0.45 -11.20 -4.43
CA PHE A 638 0.44 -11.14 -5.59
C PHE A 638 1.70 -12.01 -5.49
N GLU A 639 2.12 -12.38 -4.28
CA GLU A 639 3.13 -13.43 -4.02
C GLU A 639 2.57 -14.84 -4.29
N ASN A 640 1.30 -15.09 -3.92
CA ASN A 640 0.63 -16.36 -4.18
C ASN A 640 0.36 -16.63 -5.68
N VAL A 641 0.32 -15.58 -6.50
CA VAL A 641 0.11 -15.67 -7.95
C VAL A 641 1.45 -15.92 -8.65
N THR A 642 1.77 -17.19 -8.86
CA THR A 642 2.98 -17.67 -9.53
C THR A 642 3.01 -17.42 -11.05
N SER A 643 1.99 -16.77 -11.62
CA SER A 643 1.86 -16.53 -13.06
C SER A 643 1.97 -15.04 -13.37
N ASP A 644 2.98 -14.63 -14.14
CA ASP A 644 3.17 -13.23 -14.55
C ASP A 644 2.05 -12.68 -15.44
N VAL A 645 1.24 -13.55 -16.05
CA VAL A 645 0.06 -13.20 -16.84
C VAL A 645 -1.16 -13.91 -16.26
N LEU A 646 -2.21 -13.14 -15.97
CA LEU A 646 -3.52 -13.62 -15.55
C LEU A 646 -4.53 -13.37 -16.69
N TYR A 647 -5.59 -14.17 -16.75
CA TYR A 647 -6.67 -13.95 -17.71
C TYR A 647 -7.82 -13.19 -17.06
N MET A 648 -8.14 -12.01 -17.58
CA MET A 648 -9.29 -11.21 -17.15
C MET A 648 -10.49 -11.43 -18.06
N SER A 649 -11.60 -11.92 -17.49
CA SER A 649 -12.83 -12.26 -18.23
C SER A 649 -13.75 -11.07 -18.46
#